data_AF-K3VSQ2-F1
#
_entry.id   AF-K3VSQ2-F1
#
_cell.length_a   1.000
_cell.length_b   1.000
_cell.length_c   1.000
_cell.angle_alpha   90.00
_cell.angle_beta   90.00
_cell.angle_gamma   90.00
#
_symmetry.space_group_name_H-M   'P 1'
#
loop_
_entity.id
_entity.type
_entity.pdbx_description
1 polymer ?
#
loop_
_entity_poly.entity_id
_entity_poly.type
_entity_poly.pdbx_seq_one_letter_code
_entity_poly.pdbx_strand_id
1 'polypeptide(L)'
;MHILVTNDDGPPSPHSSPYVHCLIQQLQQAGHTVSVCLPHTQRSWIGKAHMIGQTLKPLYYRPSSVVHGDESPGTTHHRPSPSGDVEEWVLVDGTPASCVQIGLHHFFQDKGPIDLVVSGPNYGRNTTAVFALSSGTLGAALEAAVCQKKSIALSFAFFTRNHDPVIIEAACRRSVKVIENLYKQWPTDGSADLYSVNVPLIEGLENNKAIWTNVLQNYWREGGCFQEIEGEAGDENEEEERIREGVGGEVDDAARPSSRKGHTHKHFKWAPKFTDVYKSVEESEPGNDGWAVKEGLTSITPLKANFMLGAGELFNQKEFELDSGSVANHSTQEMALRPKDPSIQAVISYEDAYVQPLILSALNSLFPEGVFNVITEVPESDEPALAKIVPSEDNILQITAYESIDFEYAGSHEHTTLINSYMIRKALIRKHFLSTTVDHWVAKHPESVLKTHIKRSEAFEVDFAEFLDDALVEAFDLRESMDRNEEQSDPSSKEWWILKPGMSDRGQGIKLFSSMDELQNIFDIWEEDQPDTDDEDEIADNDNDGDGITTSHLRHFVAQPYIHPPLLVDGEKRKFHIRTYVMCTGSLDVWVYKHMLALFAGKPYTAPADAPEDIESFLTNTCLQDSPNENTVRRFWDLPLSNGMRDDIFRQICDVTGEIFEAAAKAMPIHFQTMPNAFEVYGLDFMVDAQGTAWLLEVNAFPDFKQTGGDLKDIVSGFWKGVMRHGVAPFFGIESSIKDQEGAEDMVLVRKVDLGRR
;
A
#
# COMPACT_ATOMS: atom_id res chain seq x y z
N MET A 1 -36.79 -16.22 7.97
CA MET A 1 -35.49 -16.55 7.36
C MET A 1 -35.13 -17.97 7.74
N HIS A 2 -34.39 -18.67 6.90
CA HIS A 2 -33.62 -19.84 7.29
C HIS A 2 -32.20 -19.40 7.66
N ILE A 3 -31.86 -19.53 8.94
CA ILE A 3 -30.60 -19.04 9.53
C ILE A 3 -29.70 -20.23 9.84
N LEU A 4 -28.49 -20.22 9.30
CA LEU A 4 -27.41 -21.11 9.73
C LEU A 4 -26.67 -20.48 10.90
N VAL A 5 -26.63 -21.16 12.04
CA VAL A 5 -25.90 -20.74 13.23
C VAL A 5 -24.60 -21.53 13.35
N THR A 6 -23.51 -20.81 13.56
CA THR A 6 -22.18 -21.37 13.90
C THR A 6 -21.57 -20.58 15.06
N ASN A 7 -20.41 -20.98 15.59
CA ASN A 7 -19.61 -20.22 16.56
C ASN A 7 -18.18 -20.79 16.61
N ASP A 8 -17.32 -20.18 17.43
CA ASP A 8 -16.02 -20.73 17.81
C ASP A 8 -15.96 -21.27 19.25
N ASP A 9 -16.98 -21.02 20.08
CA ASP A 9 -17.07 -21.55 21.45
C ASP A 9 -17.37 -23.07 21.52
N GLY A 10 -17.92 -23.64 20.44
CA GLY A 10 -18.34 -25.04 20.38
C GLY A 10 -19.78 -25.29 20.89
N PRO A 11 -20.12 -26.54 21.26
CA PRO A 11 -21.46 -26.89 21.70
C PRO A 11 -21.82 -26.29 23.09
N PRO A 12 -23.12 -26.20 23.43
CA PRO A 12 -23.59 -25.61 24.70
C PRO A 12 -22.88 -26.18 25.93
N SER A 13 -22.37 -25.27 26.75
CA SER A 13 -21.60 -25.56 27.97
C SER A 13 -21.72 -24.38 28.94
N PRO A 14 -21.93 -24.63 30.25
CA PRO A 14 -22.02 -23.56 31.26
C PRO A 14 -20.77 -22.66 31.33
N HIS A 15 -19.60 -23.22 31.00
CA HIS A 15 -18.31 -22.56 31.20
C HIS A 15 -17.72 -22.01 29.89
N SER A 16 -17.89 -22.72 28.78
CA SER A 16 -17.24 -22.38 27.50
C SER A 16 -18.20 -21.85 26.43
N SER A 17 -19.47 -22.25 26.43
CA SER A 17 -20.47 -21.80 25.44
C SER A 17 -21.86 -21.59 26.07
N PRO A 18 -22.00 -20.61 26.98
CA PRO A 18 -23.25 -20.44 27.74
C PRO A 18 -24.39 -19.76 26.97
N TYR A 19 -24.13 -19.22 25.77
CA TYR A 19 -25.09 -18.32 25.09
C TYR A 19 -25.77 -18.92 23.86
N VAL A 20 -25.10 -19.80 23.11
CA VAL A 20 -25.57 -20.25 21.78
C VAL A 20 -26.94 -20.93 21.83
N HIS A 21 -27.20 -21.73 22.88
CA HIS A 21 -28.48 -22.42 23.06
C HIS A 21 -29.64 -21.45 23.27
N CYS A 22 -29.43 -20.41 24.10
CA CYS A 22 -30.43 -19.38 24.35
C CYS A 22 -30.74 -18.58 23.07
N LEU A 23 -29.71 -18.21 22.28
CA LEU A 23 -29.92 -17.52 21.01
C LEU A 23 -30.76 -18.35 20.04
N ILE A 24 -30.44 -19.65 19.87
CA ILE A 24 -31.16 -20.55 18.97
C ILE A 24 -32.65 -20.62 19.36
N GLN A 25 -32.92 -20.77 20.65
CA GLN A 25 -34.30 -20.79 21.15
C GLN A 25 -35.04 -19.47 20.86
N GLN A 26 -34.39 -18.32 21.03
CA GLN A 26 -34.99 -17.02 20.73
C GLN A 26 -35.24 -16.81 19.23
N LEU A 27 -34.32 -17.25 18.35
CA LEU A 27 -34.51 -17.21 16.89
C LEU A 27 -35.68 -18.10 16.45
N GLN A 28 -35.82 -19.30 17.03
CA GLN A 28 -36.95 -20.20 16.77
C GLN A 28 -38.27 -19.60 17.28
N GLN A 29 -38.29 -19.00 18.48
CA GLN A 29 -39.46 -18.32 19.03
C GLN A 29 -39.90 -17.12 18.17
N ALA A 30 -38.95 -16.42 17.53
CA ALA A 30 -39.23 -15.38 16.54
C ALA A 30 -39.74 -15.92 15.19
N GLY A 31 -39.90 -17.24 15.05
CA GLY A 31 -40.46 -17.89 13.87
C GLY A 31 -39.45 -18.14 12.75
N HIS A 32 -38.15 -18.10 13.03
CA HIS A 32 -37.13 -18.45 12.05
C HIS A 32 -36.88 -19.96 11.99
N THR A 33 -36.54 -20.46 10.81
CA THR A 33 -35.99 -21.81 10.66
C THR A 33 -34.52 -21.74 11.01
N VAL A 34 -34.05 -22.58 11.96
CA VAL A 34 -32.66 -22.56 12.42
C VAL A 34 -32.00 -23.91 12.12
N SER A 35 -30.80 -23.84 11.54
CA SER A 35 -29.90 -24.97 11.35
C SER A 35 -28.57 -24.66 12.01
N VAL A 36 -27.94 -25.65 12.63
CA VAL A 36 -26.80 -25.41 13.52
C VAL A 36 -25.64 -26.30 13.10
N CYS A 37 -24.51 -25.68 12.76
CA CYS A 37 -23.26 -26.36 12.44
C CYS A 37 -22.09 -25.72 13.20
N LEU A 38 -21.56 -26.40 14.21
CA LEU A 38 -20.56 -25.87 15.14
C LEU A 38 -19.29 -26.73 15.11
N PRO A 39 -18.12 -26.19 15.50
CA PRO A 39 -16.99 -27.03 15.82
C PRO A 39 -17.34 -27.93 17.03
N HIS A 40 -16.83 -29.16 17.04
CA HIS A 40 -17.10 -30.13 18.12
C HIS A 40 -16.46 -29.76 19.47
N THR A 41 -15.50 -28.84 19.44
CA THR A 41 -14.74 -28.32 20.56
C THR A 41 -14.54 -26.83 20.34
N GLN A 42 -14.12 -26.12 21.38
CA GLN A 42 -13.78 -24.71 21.26
C GLN A 42 -12.60 -24.47 20.31
N ARG A 43 -12.65 -23.37 19.57
CA ARG A 43 -11.69 -22.93 18.55
C ARG A 43 -11.48 -21.40 18.59
N SER A 44 -11.45 -20.80 19.77
CA SER A 44 -11.17 -19.36 19.94
C SER A 44 -9.75 -19.00 19.48
N TRP A 45 -9.51 -17.72 19.18
CA TRP A 45 -8.19 -17.20 18.74
C TRP A 45 -7.63 -17.81 17.43
N ILE A 46 -8.48 -18.43 16.61
CA ILE A 46 -8.07 -19.07 15.34
C ILE A 46 -8.25 -18.18 14.10
N GLY A 47 -8.90 -17.01 14.25
CA GLY A 47 -9.28 -16.15 13.13
C GLY A 47 -10.08 -16.90 12.05
N LYS A 48 -9.80 -16.60 10.76
CA LYS A 48 -10.31 -17.36 9.61
C LYS A 48 -9.27 -18.38 9.15
N ALA A 49 -9.54 -19.67 9.36
CA ALA A 49 -8.62 -20.75 8.96
C ALA A 49 -9.35 -22.00 8.41
N HIS A 50 -8.69 -22.72 7.50
CA HIS A 50 -9.02 -24.11 7.13
C HIS A 50 -7.80 -25.00 7.32
N MET A 51 -8.02 -26.22 7.83
CA MET A 51 -6.94 -27.20 8.06
C MET A 51 -6.79 -28.11 6.83
N ILE A 52 -5.83 -27.79 5.95
CA ILE A 52 -5.55 -28.57 4.73
C ILE A 52 -4.94 -29.93 5.11
N GLY A 53 -5.42 -31.01 4.47
CA GLY A 53 -4.94 -32.38 4.71
C GLY A 53 -5.66 -33.11 5.84
N GLN A 54 -6.55 -32.44 6.59
CA GLN A 54 -7.42 -33.08 7.57
C GLN A 54 -8.72 -33.56 6.92
N THR A 55 -9.12 -34.81 7.22
CA THR A 55 -10.46 -35.30 6.88
C THR A 55 -11.43 -34.95 8.01
N LEU A 56 -12.42 -34.12 7.71
CA LEU A 56 -13.42 -33.69 8.68
C LEU A 56 -14.56 -34.71 8.83
N LYS A 57 -15.01 -34.94 10.06
CA LYS A 57 -16.05 -35.90 10.42
C LYS A 57 -17.16 -35.21 11.23
N PRO A 58 -18.42 -35.36 10.81
CA PRO A 58 -19.53 -34.84 11.57
C PRO A 58 -19.86 -35.74 12.77
N LEU A 59 -20.25 -35.10 13.87
CA LEU A 59 -20.95 -35.66 15.02
C LEU A 59 -22.33 -34.99 15.12
N TYR A 60 -23.22 -35.62 15.86
CA TYR A 60 -24.63 -35.23 15.92
C TYR A 60 -25.01 -34.91 17.37
N TYR A 61 -25.28 -33.65 17.65
CA TYR A 61 -25.58 -33.15 18.98
C TYR A 61 -27.08 -32.95 19.17
N ARG A 62 -27.62 -33.46 20.27
CA ARG A 62 -29.03 -33.29 20.65
C ARG A 62 -29.08 -32.38 21.87
N PRO A 63 -29.58 -31.14 21.73
CA PRO A 63 -29.59 -30.16 22.83
C PRO A 63 -30.46 -30.63 24.00
N SER A 64 -30.11 -30.18 25.22
CA SER A 64 -30.93 -30.38 26.41
C SER A 64 -32.23 -29.59 26.32
N SER A 65 -33.26 -29.95 27.09
CA SER A 65 -34.42 -29.05 27.27
C SER A 65 -34.12 -27.89 28.21
N VAL A 66 -33.03 -27.98 28.98
CA VAL A 66 -32.57 -26.94 29.90
C VAL A 66 -31.57 -26.05 29.16
N VAL A 67 -31.77 -24.73 29.23
CA VAL A 67 -30.97 -23.75 28.49
C VAL A 67 -29.79 -23.22 29.31
N HIS A 68 -29.95 -23.10 30.63
CA HIS A 68 -28.96 -22.52 31.53
C HIS A 68 -28.60 -23.45 32.69
N GLY A 69 -27.39 -23.31 33.22
CA GLY A 69 -26.88 -24.09 34.37
C GLY A 69 -26.31 -25.45 33.99
N ASP A 70 -25.92 -26.23 34.99
CA ASP A 70 -25.12 -27.45 34.84
C ASP A 70 -25.81 -28.57 34.02
N GLU A 71 -27.14 -28.52 33.91
CA GLU A 71 -27.94 -29.47 33.11
C GLU A 71 -28.18 -29.00 31.65
N SER A 72 -27.57 -27.87 31.25
CA SER A 72 -27.67 -27.35 29.89
C SER A 72 -26.95 -28.16 28.80
N PRO A 73 -25.86 -28.92 29.07
CA PRO A 73 -25.25 -29.75 28.04
C PRO A 73 -26.16 -30.89 27.58
N GLY A 74 -26.31 -31.02 26.27
CA GLY A 74 -26.98 -32.11 25.59
C GLY A 74 -26.12 -33.36 25.39
N THR A 75 -26.48 -34.20 24.43
CA THR A 75 -25.78 -35.48 24.14
C THR A 75 -25.24 -35.54 22.72
N THR A 76 -24.01 -36.05 22.57
CA THR A 76 -23.32 -36.18 21.27
C THR A 76 -23.30 -37.63 20.79
N HIS A 77 -23.59 -37.84 19.51
CA HIS A 77 -23.71 -39.16 18.87
C HIS A 77 -22.86 -39.23 17.60
N HIS A 78 -22.35 -40.41 17.27
CA HIS A 78 -21.55 -40.63 16.04
C HIS A 78 -22.38 -40.84 14.77
N ARG A 79 -23.70 -41.00 14.91
CA ARG A 79 -24.62 -41.25 13.80
C ARG A 79 -25.87 -40.38 13.96
N PRO A 80 -26.48 -39.95 12.84
CA PRO A 80 -27.69 -39.15 12.89
C PRO A 80 -28.84 -39.94 13.51
N SER A 81 -29.81 -39.23 14.07
CA SER A 81 -31.06 -39.84 14.53
C SER A 81 -31.79 -40.52 13.36
N PRO A 82 -32.31 -41.76 13.55
CA PRO A 82 -33.17 -42.40 12.55
C PRO A 82 -34.58 -41.79 12.52
N SER A 83 -34.94 -40.98 13.52
CA SER A 83 -36.21 -40.24 13.61
C SER A 83 -36.00 -38.81 13.14
N GLY A 84 -36.81 -38.35 12.18
CA GLY A 84 -36.76 -36.98 11.64
C GLY A 84 -37.36 -35.91 12.56
N ASP A 85 -37.98 -36.31 13.67
CA ASP A 85 -38.64 -35.39 14.61
C ASP A 85 -37.71 -34.89 15.73
N VAL A 86 -36.46 -35.37 15.76
CA VAL A 86 -35.47 -35.01 16.79
C VAL A 86 -34.69 -33.78 16.33
N GLU A 87 -34.67 -32.74 17.17
CA GLU A 87 -33.75 -31.62 16.96
C GLU A 87 -32.31 -32.09 17.12
N GLU A 88 -31.52 -31.91 16.06
CA GLU A 88 -30.16 -32.41 15.97
C GLU A 88 -29.29 -31.36 15.28
N TRP A 89 -28.16 -31.04 15.90
CA TRP A 89 -27.16 -30.09 15.42
C TRP A 89 -25.95 -30.85 14.89
N VAL A 90 -25.27 -30.29 13.89
CA VAL A 90 -24.06 -30.89 13.31
C VAL A 90 -22.85 -30.31 14.03
N LEU A 91 -22.01 -31.17 14.59
CA LEU A 91 -20.71 -30.79 15.12
C LEU A 91 -19.61 -31.29 14.19
N VAL A 92 -18.60 -30.48 13.88
CA VAL A 92 -17.51 -30.87 12.98
C VAL A 92 -16.18 -30.77 13.72
N ASP A 93 -15.29 -31.73 13.51
CA ASP A 93 -13.91 -31.71 14.01
C ASP A 93 -12.98 -30.74 13.25
N GLY A 94 -13.52 -29.58 12.87
CA GLY A 94 -12.88 -28.56 12.04
C GLY A 94 -12.82 -27.18 12.71
N THR A 95 -12.56 -26.16 11.89
CA THR A 95 -12.64 -24.75 12.28
C THR A 95 -14.07 -24.22 12.09
N PRO A 96 -14.42 -23.07 12.68
CA PRO A 96 -15.70 -22.40 12.44
C PRO A 96 -15.96 -22.14 10.95
N ALA A 97 -14.95 -21.71 10.20
CA ALA A 97 -15.05 -21.52 8.74
C ALA A 97 -15.41 -22.82 8.00
N SER A 98 -14.81 -23.95 8.36
CA SER A 98 -15.20 -25.25 7.79
C SER A 98 -16.66 -25.61 8.11
N CYS A 99 -17.14 -25.28 9.32
CA CYS A 99 -18.53 -25.51 9.71
C CYS A 99 -19.52 -24.71 8.85
N VAL A 100 -19.15 -23.48 8.47
CA VAL A 100 -19.95 -22.66 7.55
C VAL A 100 -20.10 -23.33 6.19
N GLN A 101 -19.00 -23.68 5.52
CA GLN A 101 -19.09 -24.32 4.20
C GLN A 101 -19.82 -25.66 4.25
N ILE A 102 -19.57 -26.48 5.29
CA ILE A 102 -20.26 -27.76 5.48
C ILE A 102 -21.77 -27.54 5.68
N GLY A 103 -22.15 -26.59 6.54
CA GLY A 103 -23.55 -26.24 6.76
C GLY A 103 -24.24 -25.66 5.52
N LEU A 104 -23.55 -24.83 4.73
CA LEU A 104 -24.10 -24.21 3.52
C LEU A 104 -24.25 -25.20 2.35
N HIS A 105 -23.28 -26.09 2.17
CA HIS A 105 -23.17 -26.87 0.93
C HIS A 105 -23.48 -28.36 1.09
N HIS A 106 -23.46 -28.90 2.32
CA HIS A 106 -23.56 -30.34 2.54
C HIS A 106 -24.66 -30.78 3.50
N PHE A 107 -25.22 -29.86 4.30
CA PHE A 107 -26.34 -30.13 5.21
C PHE A 107 -27.51 -29.17 5.00
N PHE A 108 -28.69 -29.54 5.52
CA PHE A 108 -29.88 -28.69 5.65
C PHE A 108 -30.62 -28.29 4.37
N GLN A 109 -30.30 -28.89 3.20
CA GLN A 109 -30.99 -28.61 1.94
C GLN A 109 -32.49 -28.96 2.00
N ASP A 110 -32.88 -29.90 2.87
CA ASP A 110 -34.25 -30.31 3.13
C ASP A 110 -35.11 -29.21 3.78
N LYS A 111 -34.49 -28.22 4.44
CA LYS A 111 -35.15 -27.10 5.10
C LYS A 111 -35.27 -25.84 4.23
N GLY A 112 -34.83 -25.90 2.97
CA GLY A 112 -34.81 -24.78 2.05
C GLY A 112 -33.51 -23.96 2.07
N PRO A 113 -33.40 -22.92 1.23
CA PRO A 113 -32.15 -22.15 1.09
C PRO A 113 -31.83 -21.40 2.38
N ILE A 114 -30.54 -21.36 2.74
CA ILE A 114 -30.04 -20.54 3.86
C ILE A 114 -29.97 -19.08 3.39
N ASP A 115 -30.68 -18.22 4.11
CA ASP A 115 -30.82 -16.78 3.85
C ASP A 115 -29.71 -15.96 4.52
N LEU A 116 -29.29 -16.38 5.72
CA LEU A 116 -28.37 -15.65 6.60
C LEU A 116 -27.51 -16.64 7.40
N VAL A 117 -26.24 -16.31 7.59
CA VAL A 117 -25.36 -17.01 8.54
C VAL A 117 -25.16 -16.13 9.77
N VAL A 118 -25.42 -16.65 10.97
CA VAL A 118 -25.11 -15.97 12.23
C VAL A 118 -24.01 -16.76 12.93
N SER A 119 -22.85 -16.13 13.12
CA SER A 119 -21.73 -16.69 13.85
C SER A 119 -21.73 -16.11 15.26
N GLY A 120 -21.87 -16.94 16.30
CA GLY A 120 -21.96 -16.54 17.70
C GLY A 120 -23.29 -16.94 18.39
N PRO A 121 -23.58 -16.40 19.59
CA PRO A 121 -22.83 -15.34 20.26
C PRO A 121 -21.50 -15.86 20.81
N ASN A 122 -20.41 -15.13 20.56
CA ASN A 122 -19.10 -15.39 21.15
C ASN A 122 -19.11 -15.14 22.67
N TYR A 123 -18.40 -15.98 23.42
CA TYR A 123 -18.10 -15.80 24.83
C TYR A 123 -17.02 -14.72 25.03
N GLY A 124 -17.45 -13.46 25.04
CA GLY A 124 -16.58 -12.29 25.14
C GLY A 124 -16.78 -11.31 23.98
N ARG A 125 -16.13 -10.16 24.06
CA ARG A 125 -16.18 -9.11 23.02
C ARG A 125 -15.18 -9.36 21.90
N ASN A 126 -15.57 -9.02 20.68
CA ASN A 126 -14.71 -8.97 19.50
C ASN A 126 -14.62 -7.53 18.99
N THR A 127 -14.47 -6.58 19.92
CA THR A 127 -14.27 -5.15 19.63
C THR A 127 -12.78 -4.85 19.45
N THR A 128 -12.41 -3.85 18.68
CA THR A 128 -11.01 -3.48 18.35
C THR A 128 -10.30 -4.45 17.41
N ALA A 129 -9.31 -3.96 16.66
CA ALA A 129 -8.61 -4.72 15.62
C ALA A 129 -7.97 -6.00 16.13
N VAL A 130 -7.27 -5.95 17.28
CA VAL A 130 -6.60 -7.12 17.87
C VAL A 130 -7.58 -8.27 18.17
N PHE A 131 -8.72 -7.98 18.81
CA PHE A 131 -9.71 -9.03 19.11
C PHE A 131 -10.48 -9.47 17.86
N ALA A 132 -10.86 -8.52 16.99
CA ALA A 132 -11.59 -8.81 15.76
C ALA A 132 -10.81 -9.75 14.84
N LEU A 133 -9.51 -9.48 14.59
CA LEU A 133 -8.68 -10.27 13.69
C LEU A 133 -8.37 -11.68 14.23
N SER A 134 -8.37 -11.87 15.54
CA SER A 134 -8.17 -13.18 16.17
C SER A 134 -9.47 -13.98 16.33
N SER A 135 -10.64 -13.37 16.13
CA SER A 135 -11.93 -13.99 16.39
C SER A 135 -12.28 -15.09 15.39
N GLY A 136 -12.51 -16.31 15.89
CA GLY A 136 -13.07 -17.40 15.08
C GLY A 136 -14.54 -17.16 14.73
N THR A 137 -15.28 -16.49 15.62
CA THR A 137 -16.63 -16.01 15.35
C THR A 137 -16.66 -15.05 14.14
N LEU A 138 -15.76 -14.05 14.09
CA LEU A 138 -15.67 -13.17 12.93
C LEU A 138 -15.16 -13.91 11.68
N GLY A 139 -14.19 -14.82 11.85
CA GLY A 139 -13.67 -15.66 10.77
C GLY A 139 -14.73 -16.51 10.08
N ALA A 140 -15.68 -17.07 10.82
CA ALA A 140 -16.83 -17.78 10.26
C ALA A 140 -17.80 -16.86 9.51
N ALA A 141 -18.08 -15.65 10.02
CA ALA A 141 -18.92 -14.69 9.30
C ALA A 141 -18.24 -14.23 8.00
N LEU A 142 -16.92 -14.01 8.02
CA LEU A 142 -16.13 -13.71 6.82
C LEU A 142 -16.21 -14.85 5.80
N GLU A 143 -16.11 -16.11 6.25
CA GLU A 143 -16.27 -17.27 5.37
C GLU A 143 -17.64 -17.30 4.67
N ALA A 144 -18.71 -17.06 5.43
CA ALA A 144 -20.05 -17.00 4.86
C ALA A 144 -20.18 -15.90 3.79
N ALA A 145 -19.59 -14.73 4.05
CA ALA A 145 -19.57 -13.61 3.12
C ALA A 145 -18.79 -13.95 1.83
N VAL A 146 -17.66 -14.64 1.94
CA VAL A 146 -16.91 -15.18 0.77
C VAL A 146 -17.76 -16.17 -0.03
N CYS A 147 -18.63 -16.94 0.62
CA CYS A 147 -19.63 -17.78 -0.04
C CYS A 147 -20.84 -17.00 -0.58
N GLN A 148 -20.78 -15.67 -0.66
CA GLN A 148 -21.85 -14.76 -1.09
C GLN A 148 -23.14 -14.91 -0.26
N LYS A 149 -22.99 -15.20 1.03
CA LYS A 149 -24.10 -15.21 1.99
C LYS A 149 -23.98 -14.02 2.92
N LYS A 150 -25.10 -13.34 3.15
CA LYS A 150 -25.22 -12.35 4.22
C LYS A 150 -24.82 -13.01 5.53
N SER A 151 -24.01 -12.34 6.33
CA SER A 151 -23.54 -12.90 7.59
C SER A 151 -23.36 -11.89 8.72
N ILE A 152 -23.62 -12.32 9.95
CA ILE A 152 -23.49 -11.50 11.15
C ILE A 152 -22.61 -12.24 12.14
N ALA A 153 -21.50 -11.63 12.55
CA ALA A 153 -20.72 -12.04 13.71
C ALA A 153 -21.30 -11.38 14.96
N LEU A 154 -21.76 -12.17 15.92
CA LEU A 154 -22.42 -11.72 17.14
C LEU A 154 -21.55 -12.07 18.35
N SER A 155 -21.33 -11.10 19.24
CA SER A 155 -20.46 -11.26 20.41
C SER A 155 -21.08 -10.65 21.66
N PHE A 156 -20.98 -11.32 22.81
CA PHE A 156 -21.52 -10.82 24.07
C PHE A 156 -20.39 -10.32 24.98
N ALA A 157 -20.38 -9.02 25.22
CA ALA A 157 -19.36 -8.35 26.02
C ALA A 157 -19.78 -8.32 27.49
N PHE A 158 -19.10 -9.10 28.34
CA PHE A 158 -19.31 -9.06 29.79
C PHE A 158 -18.23 -8.24 30.50
N PHE A 159 -18.63 -7.48 31.52
CA PHE A 159 -17.73 -6.71 32.39
C PHE A 159 -17.48 -7.41 33.73
N THR A 160 -18.33 -8.37 34.06
CA THR A 160 -18.23 -9.23 35.24
C THR A 160 -18.55 -10.65 34.81
N ARG A 161 -18.00 -11.66 35.51
CA ARG A 161 -18.31 -13.08 35.21
C ARG A 161 -19.67 -13.54 35.73
N ASN A 162 -20.54 -12.60 36.12
CA ASN A 162 -21.89 -12.94 36.55
C ASN A 162 -22.80 -13.12 35.33
N HIS A 163 -23.01 -14.38 34.96
CA HIS A 163 -23.82 -14.79 33.81
C HIS A 163 -25.28 -15.00 34.21
N ASP A 164 -25.94 -13.93 34.63
CA ASP A 164 -27.34 -13.99 35.02
C ASP A 164 -28.20 -14.41 33.80
N PRO A 165 -28.96 -15.52 33.89
CA PRO A 165 -29.85 -15.97 32.83
C PRO A 165 -30.79 -14.88 32.31
N VAL A 166 -31.28 -13.98 33.18
CA VAL A 166 -32.19 -12.89 32.80
C VAL A 166 -31.50 -11.90 31.86
N ILE A 167 -30.23 -11.59 32.11
CA ILE A 167 -29.43 -10.69 31.27
C ILE A 167 -29.10 -11.37 29.94
N ILE A 168 -28.75 -12.67 29.96
CA ILE A 168 -28.46 -13.45 28.74
C ILE A 168 -29.68 -13.51 27.84
N GLU A 169 -30.86 -13.81 28.39
CA GLU A 169 -32.10 -13.84 27.62
C GLU A 169 -32.44 -12.46 27.04
N ALA A 170 -32.26 -11.38 27.80
CA ALA A 170 -32.45 -10.01 27.32
C ALA A 170 -31.50 -9.68 26.17
N ALA A 171 -30.22 -10.10 26.25
CA ALA A 171 -29.24 -9.93 25.20
C ALA A 171 -29.57 -10.75 23.94
N CYS A 172 -30.08 -11.97 24.10
CA CYS A 172 -30.54 -12.79 22.97
C CYS A 172 -31.76 -12.14 22.29
N ARG A 173 -32.77 -11.68 23.05
CA ARG A 173 -33.93 -10.95 22.48
C ARG A 173 -33.50 -9.69 21.75
N ARG A 174 -32.55 -8.93 22.30
CA ARG A 174 -31.98 -7.75 21.64
C ARG A 174 -31.26 -8.13 20.34
N SER A 175 -30.49 -9.20 20.36
CA SER A 175 -29.75 -9.70 19.21
C SER A 175 -30.68 -10.12 18.07
N VAL A 176 -31.77 -10.84 18.37
CA VAL A 176 -32.78 -11.20 17.37
C VAL A 176 -33.35 -9.95 16.69
N LYS A 177 -33.71 -8.91 17.47
CA LYS A 177 -34.20 -7.64 16.91
C LYS A 177 -33.17 -6.97 16.00
N VAL A 178 -31.89 -6.94 16.40
CA VAL A 178 -30.80 -6.38 15.59
C VAL A 178 -30.61 -7.18 14.30
N ILE A 179 -30.58 -8.52 14.38
CA ILE A 179 -30.45 -9.43 13.24
C ILE A 179 -31.57 -9.20 12.22
N GLU A 180 -32.83 -9.15 12.66
CA GLU A 180 -33.98 -8.93 11.78
C GLU A 180 -33.93 -7.57 11.09
N ASN A 181 -33.53 -6.51 11.81
CA ASN A 181 -33.42 -5.17 11.24
C ASN A 181 -32.25 -5.06 10.26
N LEU A 182 -31.08 -5.61 10.60
CA LEU A 182 -29.93 -5.66 9.68
C LEU A 182 -30.26 -6.42 8.40
N TYR A 183 -30.95 -7.54 8.50
CA TYR A 183 -31.34 -8.31 7.31
C TYR A 183 -32.28 -7.52 6.39
N LYS A 184 -33.24 -6.79 6.96
CA LYS A 184 -34.19 -5.93 6.22
C LYS A 184 -33.51 -4.72 5.58
N GLN A 185 -32.57 -4.11 6.31
CA GLN A 185 -31.86 -2.90 5.89
C GLN A 185 -30.55 -3.19 5.15
N TRP A 186 -30.31 -4.45 4.77
CA TRP A 186 -29.05 -4.84 4.14
C TRP A 186 -28.83 -4.08 2.83
N PRO A 187 -27.69 -3.41 2.65
CA PRO A 187 -27.44 -2.57 1.49
C PRO A 187 -27.40 -3.37 0.19
N THR A 188 -27.94 -2.79 -0.88
CA THR A 188 -27.95 -3.40 -2.23
C THR A 188 -26.80 -2.93 -3.13
N ASP A 189 -26.12 -1.86 -2.75
CA ASP A 189 -24.95 -1.31 -3.45
C ASP A 189 -23.65 -2.07 -3.17
N GLY A 190 -23.73 -3.08 -2.28
CA GLY A 190 -22.57 -3.83 -1.85
C GLY A 190 -21.67 -3.04 -0.90
N SER A 191 -22.18 -2.08 -0.13
CA SER A 191 -21.37 -1.36 0.88
C SER A 191 -20.99 -2.21 2.11
N ALA A 192 -21.70 -3.32 2.37
CA ALA A 192 -21.41 -4.26 3.45
C ALA A 192 -21.63 -5.72 3.02
N ASP A 193 -20.65 -6.58 3.30
CA ASP A 193 -20.74 -8.03 3.04
C ASP A 193 -21.13 -8.80 4.30
N LEU A 194 -20.77 -8.28 5.48
CA LEU A 194 -21.11 -8.81 6.80
C LEU A 194 -21.18 -7.69 7.85
N TYR A 195 -21.73 -8.01 9.03
CA TYR A 195 -21.72 -7.12 10.19
C TYR A 195 -21.07 -7.78 11.41
N SER A 196 -20.24 -7.04 12.14
CA SER A 196 -19.82 -7.39 13.50
C SER A 196 -20.71 -6.67 14.51
N VAL A 197 -21.34 -7.42 15.42
CA VAL A 197 -22.28 -6.93 16.42
C VAL A 197 -21.79 -7.32 17.80
N ASN A 198 -21.47 -6.34 18.65
CA ASN A 198 -21.12 -6.59 20.05
C ASN A 198 -22.20 -6.06 20.98
N VAL A 199 -22.80 -6.96 21.76
CA VAL A 199 -23.90 -6.67 22.70
C VAL A 199 -23.36 -6.70 24.13
N PRO A 200 -23.47 -5.59 24.89
CA PRO A 200 -23.02 -5.58 26.29
C PRO A 200 -23.99 -6.34 27.20
N LEU A 201 -23.46 -7.23 28.03
CA LEU A 201 -24.21 -7.98 29.05
C LEU A 201 -24.37 -7.13 30.32
N ILE A 202 -25.37 -6.24 30.28
CA ILE A 202 -25.71 -5.32 31.36
C ILE A 202 -27.21 -5.30 31.63
N GLU A 203 -27.59 -4.91 32.84
CA GLU A 203 -29.00 -4.71 33.19
C GLU A 203 -29.62 -3.57 32.35
N GLY A 204 -30.91 -3.71 32.00
CA GLY A 204 -31.63 -2.68 31.25
C GLY A 204 -31.29 -2.58 29.76
N LEU A 205 -30.49 -3.52 29.22
CA LEU A 205 -30.04 -3.56 27.81
C LEU A 205 -31.16 -3.35 26.78
N GLU A 206 -32.39 -3.81 27.05
CA GLU A 206 -33.51 -3.67 26.12
C GLU A 206 -33.83 -2.21 25.77
N ASN A 207 -33.50 -1.26 26.66
CA ASN A 207 -33.70 0.18 26.49
C ASN A 207 -32.48 0.91 25.92
N ASN A 208 -31.34 0.24 25.79
CA ASN A 208 -30.10 0.89 25.32
C ASN A 208 -30.11 1.05 23.80
N LYS A 209 -29.31 2.01 23.31
CA LYS A 209 -29.19 2.31 21.89
C LYS A 209 -28.28 1.29 21.20
N ALA A 210 -28.59 1.00 19.94
CA ALA A 210 -27.66 0.39 19.03
C ALA A 210 -27.08 1.51 18.16
N ILE A 211 -25.78 1.48 17.93
CA ILE A 211 -25.08 2.53 17.19
C ILE A 211 -24.19 1.90 16.12
N TRP A 212 -24.12 2.58 14.98
CA TRP A 212 -23.14 2.26 13.96
C TRP A 212 -21.75 2.67 14.41
N THR A 213 -20.77 1.79 14.21
CA THR A 213 -19.40 1.96 14.70
C THR A 213 -18.38 1.55 13.67
N ASN A 214 -17.18 2.11 13.78
CA ASN A 214 -15.97 1.58 13.15
C ASN A 214 -15.24 0.60 14.09
N VAL A 215 -14.36 -0.26 13.56
CA VAL A 215 -13.44 -1.03 14.41
C VAL A 215 -12.37 -0.08 14.95
N LEU A 216 -12.14 -0.06 16.27
CA LEU A 216 -11.02 0.68 16.85
C LEU A 216 -9.69 0.04 16.45
N GLN A 217 -8.81 0.80 15.79
CA GLN A 217 -7.47 0.33 15.47
C GLN A 217 -6.59 0.32 16.72
N ASN A 218 -5.95 -0.82 17.01
CA ASN A 218 -5.00 -1.00 18.10
C ASN A 218 -3.96 -2.08 17.78
N TYR A 219 -2.86 -2.11 18.55
CA TYR A 219 -1.68 -2.95 18.26
C TYR A 219 -1.15 -3.59 19.55
N TRP A 220 -0.47 -4.73 19.42
CA TRP A 220 0.32 -5.31 20.50
C TRP A 220 1.52 -4.41 20.81
N ARG A 221 1.74 -4.08 22.08
CA ARG A 221 2.94 -3.39 22.57
C ARG A 221 3.92 -4.41 23.19
N GLU A 222 4.86 -3.95 24.02
CA GLU A 222 5.96 -4.77 24.54
C GLU A 222 5.51 -6.15 25.10
N GLY A 223 6.17 -7.22 24.63
CA GLY A 223 6.00 -8.59 25.16
C GLY A 223 5.11 -9.52 24.32
N GLY A 224 4.38 -9.03 23.32
CA GLY A 224 3.60 -9.88 22.40
C GLY A 224 2.60 -10.81 23.12
N CYS A 225 2.25 -11.94 22.48
CA CYS A 225 1.26 -12.88 23.03
C CYS A 225 1.88 -14.10 23.75
N PHE A 226 3.21 -14.19 23.80
CA PHE A 226 3.92 -15.37 24.27
C PHE A 226 4.96 -15.00 25.33
N GLN A 227 5.00 -15.80 26.39
CA GLN A 227 6.00 -15.69 27.45
C GLN A 227 6.96 -16.89 27.39
N GLU A 228 8.27 -16.62 27.46
CA GLU A 228 9.30 -17.67 27.58
C GLU A 228 9.16 -18.37 28.95
N ILE A 229 9.22 -19.71 28.95
CA ILE A 229 9.19 -20.54 30.15
C ILE A 229 10.41 -21.47 30.20
N GLU A 230 10.93 -21.69 31.41
CA GLU A 230 11.95 -22.71 31.68
C GLU A 230 11.27 -24.03 32.04
N GLY A 231 11.28 -25.03 31.13
CA GLY A 231 10.81 -26.40 31.41
C GLY A 231 9.77 -26.96 30.42
N GLU A 232 9.31 -28.21 30.69
CA GLU A 232 8.28 -28.91 29.89
C GLU A 232 6.90 -28.24 30.02
N ALA A 233 6.16 -28.18 28.91
CA ALA A 233 4.81 -27.62 28.84
C ALA A 233 3.81 -28.42 29.70
N GLY A 234 3.02 -27.73 30.53
CA GLY A 234 1.93 -28.32 31.33
C GLY A 234 0.73 -28.77 30.49
N ASP A 235 -0.32 -29.29 31.14
CA ASP A 235 -1.57 -29.70 30.46
C ASP A 235 -2.27 -28.50 29.80
N GLU A 236 -2.41 -28.56 28.47
CA GLU A 236 -2.94 -27.48 27.64
C GLU A 236 -4.38 -27.09 28.01
N ASN A 237 -5.21 -28.03 28.48
CA ASN A 237 -6.61 -27.76 28.81
C ASN A 237 -6.75 -27.01 30.15
N GLU A 238 -5.96 -27.38 31.16
CA GLU A 238 -5.99 -26.72 32.48
C GLU A 238 -5.41 -25.30 32.42
N GLU A 239 -4.42 -25.07 31.54
CA GLU A 239 -3.82 -23.74 31.35
C GLU A 239 -4.77 -22.77 30.62
N GLU A 240 -5.55 -23.26 29.64
CA GLU A 240 -6.58 -22.45 28.97
C GLU A 240 -7.66 -22.00 29.97
N GLU A 241 -8.09 -22.89 30.89
CA GLU A 241 -9.02 -22.54 31.96
C GLU A 241 -8.43 -21.49 32.91
N ARG A 242 -7.14 -21.59 33.29
CA ARG A 242 -6.47 -20.57 34.13
C ARG A 242 -6.38 -19.20 33.47
N ILE A 243 -6.07 -19.11 32.18
CA ILE A 243 -6.03 -17.83 31.45
C ILE A 243 -7.41 -17.18 31.45
N ARG A 244 -8.48 -17.98 31.40
CA ARG A 244 -9.86 -17.48 31.54
C ARG A 244 -10.17 -16.97 32.94
N GLU A 245 -9.48 -17.44 33.98
CA GLU A 245 -9.74 -17.09 35.38
C GLU A 245 -9.12 -15.76 35.83
N GLY A 246 -8.10 -15.21 35.16
CA GLY A 246 -7.50 -13.90 35.46
C GLY A 246 -8.39 -12.70 35.09
N VAL A 247 -8.39 -11.62 35.88
CA VAL A 247 -9.12 -10.38 35.56
C VAL A 247 -8.46 -9.75 34.34
N GLY A 248 -9.05 -9.97 33.16
CA GLY A 248 -8.51 -9.48 31.91
C GLY A 248 -7.58 -10.44 31.16
N GLY A 249 -7.36 -11.67 31.62
CA GLY A 249 -6.52 -12.69 30.93
C GLY A 249 -5.02 -12.67 31.28
N GLU A 250 -4.63 -11.88 32.27
CA GLU A 250 -3.24 -11.68 32.68
C GLU A 250 -2.73 -12.79 33.61
N VAL A 251 -1.46 -13.17 33.43
CA VAL A 251 -0.70 -14.04 34.35
C VAL A 251 0.48 -13.22 34.88
N ASP A 252 0.56 -13.06 36.20
CA ASP A 252 1.58 -12.21 36.83
C ASP A 252 2.86 -12.99 37.20
N ASP A 253 3.97 -12.26 37.08
CA ASP A 253 5.32 -12.42 37.64
C ASP A 253 6.47 -13.27 37.00
N ALA A 254 7.57 -12.52 36.84
CA ALA A 254 9.03 -12.75 36.88
C ALA A 254 9.74 -13.87 36.08
N ALA A 255 10.55 -13.46 35.09
CA ALA A 255 11.79 -14.16 34.72
C ALA A 255 12.92 -13.16 34.37
N ARG A 256 14.15 -13.46 34.84
CA ARG A 256 15.36 -12.62 34.71
C ARG A 256 16.12 -12.96 33.41
N PRO A 257 16.75 -11.99 32.72
CA PRO A 257 17.56 -12.31 31.55
C PRO A 257 18.91 -12.90 31.95
N SER A 258 19.31 -14.01 31.32
CA SER A 258 20.68 -14.53 31.37
C SER A 258 21.42 -14.18 30.07
N SER A 259 22.60 -13.58 30.20
CA SER A 259 23.45 -13.19 29.08
C SER A 259 24.30 -14.35 28.60
N ARG A 260 23.98 -14.88 27.40
CA ARG A 260 24.90 -15.72 26.62
C ARG A 260 24.83 -15.33 25.16
N LYS A 261 25.99 -15.19 24.51
CA LYS A 261 26.10 -14.95 23.06
C LYS A 261 25.80 -16.27 22.32
N GLY A 262 24.59 -16.37 21.74
CA GLY A 262 24.08 -17.49 20.94
C GLY A 262 22.58 -17.79 21.18
N HIS A 263 21.86 -18.34 20.20
CA HIS A 263 20.44 -18.73 20.36
C HIS A 263 20.29 -19.96 21.27
N THR A 264 19.45 -19.89 22.31
CA THR A 264 19.10 -21.01 23.19
C THR A 264 17.79 -21.69 22.75
N HIS A 265 17.60 -22.97 23.07
CA HIS A 265 16.31 -23.65 22.91
C HIS A 265 15.33 -23.11 23.95
N LYS A 266 14.18 -22.61 23.52
CA LYS A 266 13.19 -21.91 24.35
C LYS A 266 11.82 -22.55 24.20
N HIS A 267 11.08 -22.63 25.31
CA HIS A 267 9.66 -22.96 25.32
C HIS A 267 8.86 -21.69 25.54
N PHE A 268 7.70 -21.59 24.90
CA PHE A 268 6.83 -20.43 24.98
C PHE A 268 5.43 -20.86 25.39
N LYS A 269 4.81 -20.13 26.32
CA LYS A 269 3.40 -20.26 26.66
C LYS A 269 2.60 -19.09 26.12
N TRP A 270 1.35 -19.32 25.73
CA TRP A 270 0.42 -18.25 25.39
C TRP A 270 0.06 -17.47 26.66
N ALA A 271 0.41 -16.18 26.70
CA ALA A 271 0.19 -15.29 27.83
C ALA A 271 0.06 -13.82 27.36
N PRO A 272 -0.99 -13.48 26.61
CA PRO A 272 -1.21 -12.13 26.10
C PRO A 272 -1.46 -11.12 27.24
N LYS A 273 -0.83 -9.94 27.12
CA LYS A 273 -1.06 -8.81 28.02
C LYS A 273 -2.13 -7.89 27.44
N PHE A 274 -3.30 -7.84 28.07
CA PHE A 274 -4.44 -7.08 27.57
C PHE A 274 -4.57 -5.67 28.15
N THR A 275 -3.74 -5.29 29.12
CA THR A 275 -3.67 -3.93 29.68
C THR A 275 -3.69 -2.85 28.61
N ASP A 276 -2.84 -3.00 27.59
CA ASP A 276 -2.68 -1.99 26.54
C ASP A 276 -3.87 -1.94 25.59
N VAL A 277 -4.50 -3.10 25.34
CA VAL A 277 -5.74 -3.21 24.57
C VAL A 277 -6.86 -2.47 25.29
N TYR A 278 -7.01 -2.65 26.60
CA TYR A 278 -8.03 -1.93 27.38
C TYR A 278 -7.75 -0.44 27.50
N LYS A 279 -6.48 -0.06 27.69
CA LYS A 279 -6.05 1.35 27.70
C LYS A 279 -6.37 2.04 26.38
N SER A 280 -6.18 1.38 25.24
CA SER A 280 -6.55 1.94 23.93
C SER A 280 -8.04 2.26 23.81
N VAL A 281 -8.92 1.45 24.44
CA VAL A 281 -10.36 1.72 24.49
C VAL A 281 -10.65 2.90 25.42
N GLU A 282 -9.92 3.04 26.53
CA GLU A 282 -10.09 4.15 27.46
C GLU A 282 -9.71 5.50 26.86
N GLU A 283 -8.65 5.53 26.06
CA GLU A 283 -8.12 6.73 25.40
C GLU A 283 -8.83 7.05 24.07
N SER A 284 -9.71 6.17 23.58
CA SER A 284 -10.38 6.33 22.30
C SER A 284 -11.54 7.34 22.31
N GLU A 285 -11.67 8.10 21.22
CA GLU A 285 -12.78 9.02 20.98
C GLU A 285 -14.09 8.28 20.61
N PRO A 286 -15.27 8.90 20.84
CA PRO A 286 -16.55 8.34 20.45
C PRO A 286 -16.68 7.90 18.99
N GLY A 287 -17.39 6.79 18.74
CA GLY A 287 -17.74 6.31 17.40
C GLY A 287 -17.10 4.97 16.99
N ASN A 288 -16.21 4.41 17.81
CA ASN A 288 -15.65 3.08 17.60
C ASN A 288 -16.36 2.00 18.44
N ASP A 289 -16.19 0.74 18.05
CA ASP A 289 -16.82 -0.43 18.65
C ASP A 289 -16.41 -0.67 20.11
N GLY A 290 -15.13 -0.44 20.45
CA GLY A 290 -14.60 -0.54 21.80
C GLY A 290 -15.25 0.47 22.75
N TRP A 291 -15.29 1.73 22.34
CA TRP A 291 -15.95 2.82 23.06
C TRP A 291 -17.45 2.54 23.23
N ALA A 292 -18.14 2.14 22.15
CA ALA A 292 -19.57 1.87 22.17
C ALA A 292 -19.94 0.82 23.23
N VAL A 293 -19.22 -0.29 23.25
CA VAL A 293 -19.43 -1.35 24.23
C VAL A 293 -19.12 -0.87 25.64
N LYS A 294 -18.02 -0.12 25.84
CA LYS A 294 -17.65 0.47 27.13
C LYS A 294 -18.78 1.36 27.70
N GLU A 295 -19.43 2.15 26.85
CA GLU A 295 -20.56 3.01 27.23
C GLU A 295 -21.90 2.24 27.38
N GLY A 296 -21.88 0.91 27.29
CA GLY A 296 -23.08 0.07 27.43
C GLY A 296 -23.99 0.08 26.20
N LEU A 297 -23.48 0.51 25.04
CA LEU A 297 -24.20 0.54 23.77
C LEU A 297 -23.95 -0.74 22.97
N THR A 298 -24.93 -1.17 22.18
CA THR A 298 -24.71 -2.24 21.19
C THR A 298 -23.98 -1.64 19.98
N SER A 299 -22.79 -2.15 19.68
CA SER A 299 -22.03 -1.74 18.49
C SER A 299 -22.45 -2.57 17.28
N ILE A 300 -22.54 -1.92 16.12
CA ILE A 300 -22.81 -2.55 14.83
C ILE A 300 -21.79 -2.00 13.82
N THR A 301 -20.88 -2.85 13.36
CA THR A 301 -19.80 -2.46 12.45
C THR A 301 -19.97 -3.15 11.09
N PRO A 302 -20.18 -2.41 9.99
CA PRO A 302 -20.18 -2.96 8.64
C PRO A 302 -18.77 -3.36 8.20
N LEU A 303 -18.61 -4.55 7.62
CA LEU A 303 -17.32 -5.06 7.17
C LEU A 303 -17.38 -5.61 5.74
N LYS A 304 -16.22 -5.68 5.11
CA LYS A 304 -16.00 -6.34 3.83
C LYS A 304 -15.25 -7.66 4.01
N ALA A 305 -15.55 -8.63 3.15
CA ALA A 305 -14.89 -9.94 3.16
C ALA A 305 -13.47 -9.92 2.57
N ASN A 306 -12.72 -8.84 2.82
CA ASN A 306 -11.35 -8.59 2.35
C ASN A 306 -10.51 -7.84 3.41
N PHE A 307 -10.91 -7.91 4.69
CA PHE A 307 -10.32 -7.17 5.82
C PHE A 307 -10.49 -5.64 5.79
N MET A 308 -11.12 -5.06 4.76
CA MET A 308 -11.50 -3.64 4.77
C MET A 308 -12.76 -3.43 5.63
N LEU A 309 -12.87 -2.24 6.23
CA LEU A 309 -14.14 -1.78 6.78
C LEU A 309 -15.12 -1.56 5.61
N GLY A 310 -16.40 -1.90 5.80
CA GLY A 310 -17.45 -1.44 4.88
C GLY A 310 -17.54 0.09 4.90
N ALA A 311 -18.39 0.71 4.07
CA ALA A 311 -18.51 2.17 3.98
C ALA A 311 -19.08 2.81 5.27
N GLY A 312 -18.30 2.79 6.36
CA GLY A 312 -18.65 3.24 7.70
C GLY A 312 -18.88 4.74 7.75
N GLU A 313 -18.30 5.52 6.83
CA GLU A 313 -18.55 6.96 6.72
C GLU A 313 -20.02 7.31 6.39
N LEU A 314 -20.76 6.44 5.68
CA LEU A 314 -22.19 6.64 5.43
C LEU A 314 -23.04 6.53 6.71
N PHE A 315 -22.54 5.82 7.73
CA PHE A 315 -23.26 5.41 8.93
C PHE A 315 -22.69 5.97 10.24
N ASN A 316 -21.50 6.59 10.21
CA ASN A 316 -20.79 7.03 11.41
C ASN A 316 -21.61 8.01 12.26
N GLN A 317 -21.64 7.73 13.56
CA GLN A 317 -22.34 8.50 14.61
C GLN A 317 -23.87 8.58 14.49
N LYS A 318 -24.52 7.78 13.65
CA LYS A 318 -25.99 7.69 13.59
C LYS A 318 -26.51 6.59 14.52
N GLU A 319 -27.59 6.88 15.23
CA GLU A 319 -28.35 5.88 15.98
C GLU A 319 -28.96 4.86 15.01
N PHE A 320 -28.82 3.56 15.30
CA PHE A 320 -29.45 2.52 14.49
C PHE A 320 -30.93 2.42 14.87
N GLU A 321 -31.81 2.79 13.94
CA GLU A 321 -33.25 2.79 14.15
C GLU A 321 -33.78 1.35 14.26
N LEU A 322 -34.21 0.98 15.47
CA LEU A 322 -34.99 -0.22 15.72
C LEU A 322 -36.47 0.14 15.62
N ASP A 323 -37.15 -0.36 14.60
CA ASP A 323 -38.58 -0.08 14.37
C ASP A 323 -39.40 -0.22 15.67
N SER A 324 -39.87 0.91 16.19
CA SER A 324 -40.99 0.98 17.13
C SER A 324 -42.14 1.64 16.39
N GLY A 325 -43.18 0.85 16.09
CA GLY A 325 -44.24 1.29 15.19
C GLY A 325 -44.84 2.63 15.58
N SER A 326 -44.63 3.65 14.76
CA SER A 326 -45.53 4.79 14.60
C SER A 326 -45.27 5.50 13.28
N VAL A 327 -46.36 5.79 12.57
CA VAL A 327 -46.41 6.47 11.28
C VAL A 327 -46.63 7.96 11.53
N ALA A 328 -45.80 8.87 10.98
CA ALA A 328 -46.25 10.20 10.54
C ALA A 328 -45.18 11.03 9.79
N ASN A 329 -45.53 11.40 8.56
CA ASN A 329 -45.41 12.70 7.88
C ASN A 329 -44.12 13.53 8.02
N HIS A 330 -43.38 13.63 6.92
CA HIS A 330 -42.53 14.81 6.66
C HIS A 330 -43.15 15.72 5.60
N SER A 331 -43.34 16.97 6.00
CA SER A 331 -43.64 18.10 5.14
C SER A 331 -42.35 18.67 4.58
N THR A 332 -42.37 19.04 3.31
CA THR A 332 -41.33 19.76 2.59
C THR A 332 -41.17 21.18 3.14
N GLN A 333 -39.97 21.53 3.58
CA GLN A 333 -39.48 22.90 3.60
C GLN A 333 -38.15 22.99 2.85
N GLU A 334 -38.19 23.68 1.72
CA GLU A 334 -37.00 24.27 1.09
C GLU A 334 -36.32 25.23 2.07
N MET A 335 -35.00 25.13 2.19
CA MET A 335 -34.18 26.19 2.76
C MET A 335 -33.14 26.66 1.76
N ALA A 336 -33.01 27.98 1.71
CA ALA A 336 -32.37 28.78 0.69
C ALA A 336 -30.84 28.66 0.63
N LEU A 337 -30.34 28.77 -0.60
CA LEU A 337 -28.94 29.01 -0.97
C LEU A 337 -28.33 30.22 -0.24
N ARG A 338 -27.13 30.02 0.32
CA ARG A 338 -26.13 31.05 0.67
C ARG A 338 -24.71 30.46 0.42
N PRO A 339 -23.69 31.33 0.29
CA PRO A 339 -22.91 31.63 -0.92
C PRO A 339 -21.86 30.57 -1.30
N LYS A 340 -21.39 30.57 -2.56
CA LYS A 340 -20.37 29.66 -3.13
C LYS A 340 -19.07 29.63 -2.30
N ASP A 341 -18.84 28.51 -1.63
CA ASP A 341 -17.51 28.11 -1.13
C ASP A 341 -16.61 27.64 -2.29
N PRO A 342 -15.26 27.70 -2.15
CA PRO A 342 -14.33 27.25 -3.19
C PRO A 342 -14.54 25.78 -3.53
N SER A 343 -14.52 25.44 -4.83
CA SER A 343 -14.97 24.14 -5.34
C SER A 343 -13.93 23.01 -5.28
N ILE A 344 -12.66 23.30 -4.95
CA ILE A 344 -11.55 22.34 -4.98
C ILE A 344 -10.59 22.57 -3.81
N GLN A 345 -10.25 21.52 -3.09
CA GLN A 345 -9.31 21.51 -1.97
C GLN A 345 -7.93 21.07 -2.48
N ALA A 346 -6.91 21.92 -2.38
CA ALA A 346 -5.57 21.65 -2.90
C ALA A 346 -4.56 21.46 -1.75
N VAL A 347 -4.18 20.22 -1.49
CA VAL A 347 -3.14 19.85 -0.53
C VAL A 347 -1.79 19.91 -1.24
N ILE A 348 -1.00 20.96 -0.96
CA ILE A 348 0.30 21.22 -1.60
C ILE A 348 1.38 21.19 -0.52
N SER A 349 1.94 20.00 -0.28
CA SER A 349 3.04 19.75 0.67
C SER A 349 4.13 18.96 -0.02
N TYR A 350 4.84 19.62 -0.94
CA TYR A 350 5.89 18.99 -1.75
C TYR A 350 7.22 18.87 -1.00
N GLU A 351 7.34 19.45 0.20
CA GLU A 351 8.50 19.37 1.12
C GLU A 351 9.84 19.89 0.54
N ASP A 352 9.82 20.46 -0.66
CA ASP A 352 10.96 21.12 -1.30
C ASP A 352 10.81 22.65 -1.25
N ALA A 353 11.71 23.31 -0.51
CA ALA A 353 11.74 24.77 -0.32
C ALA A 353 11.90 25.59 -1.63
N TYR A 354 12.40 24.99 -2.71
CA TYR A 354 12.53 25.62 -4.02
C TYR A 354 11.27 25.44 -4.87
N VAL A 355 10.71 24.22 -4.89
CA VAL A 355 9.60 23.86 -5.80
C VAL A 355 8.24 24.27 -5.26
N GLN A 356 8.00 24.13 -3.96
CA GLN A 356 6.70 24.43 -3.36
C GLN A 356 6.22 25.87 -3.64
N PRO A 357 7.06 26.93 -3.50
CA PRO A 357 6.64 28.29 -3.87
C PRO A 357 6.32 28.45 -5.37
N LEU A 358 6.95 27.67 -6.24
CA LEU A 358 6.71 27.70 -7.69
C LEU A 358 5.36 27.09 -8.06
N ILE A 359 4.99 25.98 -7.42
CA ILE A 359 3.67 25.34 -7.58
C ILE A 359 2.57 26.32 -7.15
N LEU A 360 2.71 26.92 -5.96
CA LEU A 360 1.77 27.90 -5.43
C LEU A 360 1.65 29.13 -6.34
N SER A 361 2.78 29.63 -6.84
CA SER A 361 2.81 30.76 -7.78
C SER A 361 2.11 30.42 -9.10
N ALA A 362 2.32 29.22 -9.65
CA ALA A 362 1.66 28.76 -10.87
C ALA A 362 0.13 28.72 -10.68
N LEU A 363 -0.34 28.11 -9.58
CA LEU A 363 -1.76 28.02 -9.25
C LEU A 363 -2.41 29.40 -9.11
N ASN A 364 -1.80 30.31 -8.34
CA ASN A 364 -2.32 31.67 -8.13
C ASN A 364 -2.30 32.53 -9.41
N SER A 365 -1.34 32.30 -10.31
CA SER A 365 -1.25 33.04 -11.57
C SER A 365 -2.32 32.61 -12.58
N LEU A 366 -2.62 31.31 -12.63
CA LEU A 366 -3.51 30.74 -13.64
C LEU A 366 -4.99 30.86 -13.27
N PHE A 367 -5.33 30.77 -11.98
CA PHE A 367 -6.72 30.67 -11.55
C PHE A 367 -7.21 31.90 -10.73
N PRO A 368 -8.52 32.20 -10.74
CA PRO A 368 -9.17 33.14 -9.82
C PRO A 368 -8.99 32.77 -8.35
N GLU A 369 -8.91 33.80 -7.50
CA GLU A 369 -9.05 33.61 -6.05
C GLU A 369 -10.42 32.97 -5.77
N GLY A 370 -10.43 31.91 -4.96
CA GLY A 370 -11.64 31.15 -4.64
C GLY A 370 -11.94 29.94 -5.53
N VAL A 371 -11.07 29.57 -6.49
CA VAL A 371 -11.18 28.27 -7.19
C VAL A 371 -10.63 27.14 -6.34
N PHE A 372 -9.44 27.36 -5.76
CA PHE A 372 -8.76 26.41 -4.89
C PHE A 372 -8.73 26.92 -3.46
N ASN A 373 -8.99 26.04 -2.50
CA ASN A 373 -8.63 26.23 -1.10
C ASN A 373 -7.30 25.50 -0.84
N VAL A 374 -6.21 26.26 -0.66
CA VAL A 374 -4.86 25.69 -0.60
C VAL A 374 -4.45 25.38 0.84
N ILE A 375 -4.03 24.14 1.08
CA ILE A 375 -3.54 23.63 2.34
C ILE A 375 -2.06 23.28 2.15
N THR A 376 -1.16 23.97 2.86
CA THR A 376 0.30 23.80 2.73
C THR A 376 0.96 23.11 3.91
N GLU A 377 0.25 22.97 5.04
CA GLU A 377 0.74 22.32 6.25
C GLU A 377 -0.06 21.03 6.47
N VAL A 378 0.61 19.90 6.33
CA VAL A 378 0.07 18.56 6.62
C VAL A 378 0.69 18.11 7.94
N PRO A 379 -0.10 17.72 8.97
CA PRO A 379 0.46 17.23 10.23
C PRO A 379 1.31 15.97 10.00
N GLU A 380 2.52 15.92 10.57
CA GLU A 380 3.33 14.69 10.59
C GLU A 380 2.58 13.60 11.36
N SER A 381 2.09 12.57 10.65
CA SER A 381 1.55 11.35 11.23
C SER A 381 1.98 10.14 10.43
N ASP A 382 2.20 9.01 11.10
CA ASP A 382 2.66 7.74 10.49
C ASP A 382 1.68 7.13 9.45
N GLU A 383 0.50 7.72 9.28
CA GLU A 383 -0.45 7.40 8.20
C GLU A 383 -0.84 8.67 7.43
N PRO A 384 -0.81 8.68 6.07
CA PRO A 384 -1.24 9.81 5.27
C PRO A 384 -2.77 9.90 5.29
N ALA A 385 -3.37 10.46 6.34
CA ALA A 385 -4.82 10.51 6.46
C ALA A 385 -5.38 11.79 5.80
N LEU A 386 -5.46 11.80 4.47
CA LEU A 386 -6.07 12.88 3.70
C LEU A 386 -7.53 13.14 4.13
N ALA A 387 -8.21 12.07 4.55
CA ALA A 387 -9.56 12.08 5.12
C ALA A 387 -9.69 12.87 6.44
N LYS A 388 -8.60 13.16 7.16
CA LYS A 388 -8.62 14.04 8.36
C LYS A 388 -8.50 15.53 8.01
N ILE A 389 -7.96 15.84 6.83
CA ILE A 389 -7.60 17.19 6.42
C ILE A 389 -8.69 17.80 5.54
N VAL A 390 -9.39 16.97 4.75
CA VAL A 390 -10.39 17.43 3.79
C VAL A 390 -11.71 16.66 3.98
N PRO A 391 -12.89 17.34 3.98
CA PRO A 391 -14.20 16.67 4.04
C PRO A 391 -14.44 15.76 2.82
N SER A 392 -15.10 14.61 3.00
CA SER A 392 -15.15 13.52 2.00
C SER A 392 -16.05 13.71 0.76
N GLU A 393 -16.57 14.92 0.48
CA GLU A 393 -17.38 15.20 -0.73
C GLU A 393 -16.81 16.28 -1.67
N ASP A 394 -15.62 16.82 -1.40
CA ASP A 394 -15.01 17.87 -2.23
C ASP A 394 -14.06 17.30 -3.31
N ASN A 395 -13.86 18.06 -4.39
CA ASN A 395 -12.79 17.79 -5.35
C ASN A 395 -11.43 18.04 -4.69
N ILE A 396 -10.51 17.09 -4.76
CA ILE A 396 -9.23 17.13 -4.06
C ILE A 396 -8.06 17.05 -5.04
N LEU A 397 -7.15 18.00 -4.94
CA LEU A 397 -5.85 17.97 -5.60
C LEU A 397 -4.76 17.70 -4.56
N GLN A 398 -4.00 16.62 -4.72
CA GLN A 398 -2.84 16.31 -3.89
C GLN A 398 -1.55 16.49 -4.71
N ILE A 399 -0.68 17.38 -4.22
CA ILE A 399 0.69 17.56 -4.70
C ILE A 399 1.62 17.43 -3.50
N THR A 400 2.08 16.22 -3.23
CA THR A 400 2.92 15.89 -2.07
C THR A 400 4.12 15.03 -2.45
N ALA A 401 5.03 14.82 -1.50
CA ALA A 401 6.08 13.80 -1.62
C ALA A 401 5.45 12.41 -1.83
N TYR A 402 6.17 11.51 -2.52
CA TYR A 402 5.65 10.20 -2.91
C TYR A 402 5.15 9.35 -1.74
N GLU A 403 5.93 9.28 -0.65
CA GLU A 403 5.59 8.50 0.55
C GLU A 403 4.39 9.09 1.32
N SER A 404 4.10 10.37 1.10
CA SER A 404 2.98 11.09 1.73
C SER A 404 1.70 11.05 0.89
N ILE A 405 1.71 10.42 -0.30
CA ILE A 405 0.53 10.26 -1.14
C ILE A 405 -0.37 9.17 -0.56
N ASP A 406 -1.66 9.49 -0.38
CA ASP A 406 -2.67 8.53 0.06
C ASP A 406 -3.22 7.79 -1.17
N PHE A 407 -2.46 6.79 -1.64
CA PHE A 407 -2.82 6.00 -2.82
C PHE A 407 -4.12 5.21 -2.62
N GLU A 408 -4.46 4.86 -1.39
CA GLU A 408 -5.69 4.13 -1.07
C GLU A 408 -6.92 5.05 -1.18
N TYR A 409 -6.84 6.26 -0.63
CA TYR A 409 -7.89 7.27 -0.80
C TYR A 409 -8.04 7.69 -2.27
N ALA A 410 -6.93 7.91 -2.97
CA ALA A 410 -6.97 8.22 -4.40
C ALA A 410 -7.56 7.08 -5.23
N GLY A 411 -7.26 5.83 -4.92
CA GLY A 411 -7.82 4.66 -5.61
C GLY A 411 -9.31 4.44 -5.35
N SER A 412 -9.84 4.90 -4.21
CA SER A 412 -11.26 4.84 -3.89
C SER A 412 -12.07 6.04 -4.42
N HIS A 413 -11.40 7.14 -4.79
CA HIS A 413 -11.99 8.40 -5.22
C HIS A 413 -11.51 8.84 -6.62
N GLU A 414 -11.55 7.92 -7.59
CA GLU A 414 -10.99 8.13 -8.93
C GLU A 414 -11.57 9.33 -9.70
N HIS A 415 -12.77 9.81 -9.37
CA HIS A 415 -13.40 10.93 -10.08
C HIS A 415 -13.28 12.29 -9.37
N THR A 416 -12.89 12.29 -8.09
CA THR A 416 -12.86 13.51 -7.27
C THR A 416 -11.48 13.84 -6.76
N THR A 417 -10.55 12.87 -6.72
CA THR A 417 -9.19 13.06 -6.20
C THR A 417 -8.14 12.90 -7.29
N LEU A 418 -7.32 13.94 -7.48
CA LEU A 418 -6.17 13.93 -8.40
C LEU A 418 -4.86 13.93 -7.62
N ILE A 419 -3.99 12.95 -7.88
CA ILE A 419 -2.66 12.81 -7.25
C ILE A 419 -1.51 13.08 -8.23
N ASN A 420 -0.35 13.49 -7.72
CA ASN A 420 0.84 13.87 -8.51
C ASN A 420 1.87 12.74 -8.76
N SER A 421 1.49 11.46 -8.58
CA SER A 421 2.34 10.32 -8.94
C SER A 421 1.52 9.07 -9.26
N TYR A 422 2.02 8.18 -10.13
CA TYR A 422 1.49 6.83 -10.29
C TYR A 422 2.05 5.89 -9.22
N MET A 423 1.22 5.01 -8.67
CA MET A 423 1.62 4.06 -7.61
C MET A 423 2.74 3.11 -8.06
N ILE A 424 2.61 2.47 -9.23
CA ILE A 424 3.61 1.51 -9.72
C ILE A 424 4.23 2.05 -11.00
N ARG A 425 5.50 2.47 -10.92
CA ARG A 425 6.21 3.10 -12.05
C ARG A 425 7.65 2.65 -12.30
N LYS A 426 8.06 1.56 -11.65
CA LYS A 426 9.42 1.04 -11.69
C LYS A 426 9.92 0.67 -13.10
N ALA A 427 9.02 0.40 -14.05
CA ALA A 427 9.40 0.09 -15.43
C ALA A 427 10.25 1.19 -16.09
N LEU A 428 10.04 2.44 -15.69
CA LEU A 428 10.73 3.60 -16.27
C LEU A 428 11.86 4.10 -15.37
N ILE A 429 11.60 4.22 -14.06
CA ILE A 429 12.49 4.94 -13.14
C ILE A 429 13.67 4.12 -12.63
N ARG A 430 13.68 2.80 -12.88
CA ARG A 430 14.79 1.92 -12.51
C ARG A 430 15.51 1.47 -13.76
N LYS A 431 16.83 1.69 -13.82
CA LYS A 431 17.64 1.51 -15.05
C LYS A 431 17.56 0.10 -15.64
N HIS A 432 17.61 -0.95 -14.82
CA HIS A 432 17.47 -2.33 -15.30
C HIS A 432 16.09 -2.59 -15.91
N PHE A 433 15.01 -2.17 -15.24
CA PHE A 433 13.66 -2.31 -15.78
C PHE A 433 13.42 -1.45 -17.04
N LEU A 434 14.05 -0.28 -17.14
CA LEU A 434 14.00 0.56 -18.33
C LEU A 434 14.62 -0.17 -19.53
N SER A 435 15.78 -0.79 -19.35
CA SER A 435 16.44 -1.60 -20.39
C SER A 435 15.55 -2.78 -20.81
N THR A 436 15.03 -3.56 -19.85
CA THR A 436 14.10 -4.67 -20.13
C THR A 436 12.84 -4.23 -20.87
N THR A 437 12.31 -3.04 -20.54
CA THR A 437 11.14 -2.47 -21.22
C THR A 437 11.41 -2.24 -22.70
N VAL A 438 12.59 -1.69 -23.03
CA VAL A 438 13.03 -1.47 -24.41
C VAL A 438 13.18 -2.79 -25.15
N ASP A 439 13.82 -3.79 -24.54
CA ASP A 439 14.05 -5.10 -25.16
C ASP A 439 12.73 -5.79 -25.52
N HIS A 440 11.78 -5.83 -24.57
CA HIS A 440 10.45 -6.39 -24.80
C HIS A 440 9.66 -5.66 -25.89
N TRP A 441 9.83 -4.34 -25.99
CA TRP A 441 9.14 -3.53 -26.99
C TRP A 441 9.75 -3.71 -28.38
N VAL A 442 11.07 -3.57 -28.51
CA VAL A 442 11.80 -3.66 -29.78
C VAL A 442 11.72 -5.06 -30.37
N ALA A 443 11.67 -6.11 -29.54
CA ALA A 443 11.43 -7.48 -30.00
C ALA A 443 10.10 -7.63 -30.76
N LYS A 444 9.09 -6.82 -30.40
CA LYS A 444 7.77 -6.81 -31.06
C LYS A 444 7.65 -5.70 -32.12
N HIS A 445 8.46 -4.65 -32.00
CA HIS A 445 8.47 -3.48 -32.89
C HIS A 445 9.91 -3.21 -33.37
N PRO A 446 10.44 -3.98 -34.35
CA PRO A 446 11.84 -3.87 -34.76
C PRO A 446 12.23 -2.51 -35.37
N GLU A 447 11.26 -1.76 -35.89
CA GLU A 447 11.39 -0.42 -36.48
C GLU A 447 11.23 0.72 -35.44
N SER A 448 11.10 0.38 -34.16
CA SER A 448 10.97 1.33 -33.05
C SER A 448 12.15 2.31 -32.96
N VAL A 449 11.89 3.58 -32.65
CA VAL A 449 12.99 4.55 -32.44
C VAL A 449 13.82 4.20 -31.21
N LEU A 450 13.24 3.47 -30.25
CA LEU A 450 13.92 3.06 -29.01
C LEU A 450 15.15 2.20 -29.27
N LYS A 451 15.15 1.42 -30.36
CA LYS A 451 16.29 0.59 -30.77
C LYS A 451 17.54 1.41 -31.09
N THR A 452 17.37 2.65 -31.55
CA THR A 452 18.46 3.51 -32.05
C THR A 452 18.73 4.73 -31.17
N HIS A 453 17.91 4.94 -30.13
CA HIS A 453 18.01 6.11 -29.25
C HIS A 453 18.13 5.72 -27.76
N ILE A 454 18.32 4.43 -27.45
CA ILE A 454 18.62 3.93 -26.10
C ILE A 454 19.75 2.92 -26.20
N LYS A 455 20.77 3.06 -25.34
CA LYS A 455 21.84 2.06 -25.22
C LYS A 455 21.42 0.99 -24.23
N ARG A 456 21.29 -0.24 -24.71
CA ARG A 456 21.03 -1.44 -23.90
C ARG A 456 22.05 -1.53 -22.77
N SER A 457 21.58 -1.79 -21.56
CA SER A 457 22.44 -1.91 -20.38
C SER A 457 22.37 -3.34 -19.84
N GLU A 458 23.50 -3.85 -19.36
CA GLU A 458 23.61 -5.16 -18.73
C GLU A 458 23.62 -4.96 -17.21
N ALA A 459 22.72 -5.64 -16.52
CA ALA A 459 22.66 -5.64 -15.06
C ALA A 459 23.18 -6.96 -14.54
N PHE A 460 24.01 -6.92 -13.51
CA PHE A 460 24.62 -8.12 -12.91
C PHE A 460 24.86 -7.91 -11.42
N GLU A 461 25.02 -9.03 -10.70
CA GLU A 461 25.22 -9.04 -9.26
C GLU A 461 26.56 -9.66 -8.91
N VAL A 462 27.34 -9.00 -8.06
CA VAL A 462 28.68 -9.44 -7.65
C VAL A 462 28.75 -9.37 -6.13
N ASP A 463 29.02 -10.50 -5.49
CA ASP A 463 29.22 -10.58 -4.04
C ASP A 463 30.68 -10.26 -3.65
N PHE A 464 31.67 -10.77 -4.40
CA PHE A 464 33.12 -10.53 -4.21
C PHE A 464 33.81 -10.37 -5.56
N ALA A 465 34.90 -9.60 -5.62
CA ALA A 465 35.60 -9.33 -6.88
C ALA A 465 36.10 -10.61 -7.55
N GLU A 466 36.48 -11.63 -6.77
CA GLU A 466 36.94 -12.93 -7.30
C GLU A 466 35.87 -13.70 -8.11
N PHE A 467 34.58 -13.38 -7.93
CA PHE A 467 33.47 -14.02 -8.64
C PHE A 467 32.90 -13.16 -9.79
N LEU A 468 33.59 -12.07 -10.18
CA LEU A 468 33.13 -11.20 -11.26
C LEU A 468 32.95 -11.97 -12.58
N ASP A 469 33.85 -12.89 -12.91
CA ASP A 469 33.75 -13.74 -14.10
C ASP A 469 32.45 -14.59 -14.12
N ASP A 470 32.04 -15.11 -12.97
CA ASP A 470 30.83 -15.91 -12.81
C ASP A 470 29.57 -15.04 -12.91
N ALA A 471 29.62 -13.83 -12.34
CA ALA A 471 28.54 -12.85 -12.40
C ALA A 471 28.25 -12.35 -13.84
N LEU A 472 29.28 -12.27 -14.67
CA LEU A 472 29.18 -11.80 -16.05
C LEU A 472 28.82 -12.90 -17.06
N VAL A 473 28.58 -14.14 -16.62
CA VAL A 473 28.19 -15.26 -17.51
C VAL A 473 26.92 -14.93 -18.29
N GLU A 474 25.97 -14.21 -17.69
CA GLU A 474 24.70 -13.84 -18.32
C GLU A 474 24.76 -12.51 -19.11
N ALA A 475 25.84 -11.73 -18.95
CA ALA A 475 26.06 -10.44 -19.61
C ALA A 475 26.77 -10.61 -20.98
N PHE A 476 26.16 -11.38 -21.90
CA PHE A 476 26.76 -11.78 -23.17
C PHE A 476 27.26 -10.60 -24.03
N ASP A 477 26.46 -9.54 -24.20
CA ASP A 477 26.81 -8.38 -25.03
C ASP A 477 28.04 -7.64 -24.47
N LEU A 478 28.13 -7.54 -23.14
CA LEU A 478 29.25 -6.91 -22.46
C LEU A 478 30.54 -7.71 -22.67
N ARG A 479 30.47 -9.03 -22.46
CA ARG A 479 31.61 -9.93 -22.64
C ARG A 479 32.09 -9.93 -24.09
N GLU A 480 31.17 -10.05 -25.05
CA GLU A 480 31.49 -10.01 -26.47
C GLU A 480 32.12 -8.66 -26.89
N SER A 481 31.67 -7.54 -26.32
CA SER A 481 32.28 -6.22 -26.56
C SER A 481 33.72 -6.16 -26.02
N MET A 482 33.99 -6.69 -24.83
CA MET A 482 35.33 -6.76 -24.26
C MET A 482 36.25 -7.67 -25.08
N ASP A 483 35.77 -8.85 -25.51
CA ASP A 483 36.52 -9.77 -26.39
C ASP A 483 36.90 -9.08 -27.72
N ARG A 484 35.96 -8.33 -28.32
CA ARG A 484 36.24 -7.54 -29.53
C ARG A 484 37.27 -6.44 -29.30
N ASN A 485 37.28 -5.82 -28.12
CA ASN A 485 38.25 -4.79 -27.76
C ASN A 485 39.66 -5.34 -27.58
N GLU A 486 39.83 -6.62 -27.19
CA GLU A 486 41.13 -7.28 -27.11
C GLU A 486 41.76 -7.48 -28.50
N GLU A 487 40.94 -7.72 -29.52
CA GLU A 487 41.39 -7.84 -30.91
C GLU A 487 41.76 -6.48 -31.55
N GLN A 488 41.40 -5.37 -30.92
CA GLN A 488 41.67 -4.02 -31.43
C GLN A 488 42.97 -3.43 -30.87
N SER A 489 43.92 -3.17 -31.76
CA SER A 489 45.21 -2.57 -31.40
C SER A 489 45.18 -1.05 -31.18
N ASP A 490 44.14 -0.36 -31.66
CA ASP A 490 43.98 1.09 -31.53
C ASP A 490 43.06 1.41 -30.34
N PRO A 491 43.56 2.02 -29.25
CA PRO A 491 42.73 2.37 -28.09
C PRO A 491 41.56 3.30 -28.43
N SER A 492 41.66 4.09 -29.51
CA SER A 492 40.62 5.03 -29.92
C SER A 492 39.42 4.37 -30.62
N SER A 493 39.58 3.13 -31.11
CA SER A 493 38.49 2.39 -31.75
C SER A 493 37.71 1.50 -30.78
N LYS A 494 38.20 1.34 -29.53
CA LYS A 494 37.58 0.49 -28.51
C LYS A 494 36.18 0.99 -28.13
N GLU A 495 35.28 0.05 -27.88
CA GLU A 495 33.97 0.32 -27.29
C GLU A 495 34.11 0.50 -25.79
N TRP A 496 33.72 1.67 -25.27
CA TRP A 496 33.79 1.98 -23.85
C TRP A 496 32.46 1.73 -23.16
N TRP A 497 32.52 1.28 -21.91
CA TRP A 497 31.38 1.04 -21.05
C TRP A 497 31.47 1.90 -19.79
N ILE A 498 30.31 2.28 -19.26
CA ILE A 498 30.16 3.01 -18.01
C ILE A 498 29.51 2.08 -16.98
N LEU A 499 30.24 1.80 -15.91
CA LEU A 499 29.78 1.04 -14.75
C LEU A 499 29.10 1.97 -13.76
N LYS A 500 27.90 1.61 -13.32
CA LYS A 500 27.10 2.35 -12.35
C LYS A 500 26.68 1.42 -11.21
N PRO A 501 26.99 1.74 -9.93
CA PRO A 501 26.47 1.00 -8.79
C PRO A 501 24.96 1.20 -8.64
N GLY A 502 24.23 0.15 -8.25
CA GLY A 502 22.76 0.15 -8.21
C GLY A 502 22.12 0.97 -7.09
N MET A 503 22.87 1.29 -6.03
CA MET A 503 22.42 2.09 -4.87
C MET A 503 23.31 3.29 -4.54
N SER A 504 24.17 3.72 -5.48
CA SER A 504 24.97 4.94 -5.30
C SER A 504 24.19 6.18 -5.74
N ASP A 505 24.01 7.14 -4.83
CA ASP A 505 23.43 8.44 -5.17
C ASP A 505 24.46 9.38 -5.82
N ARG A 506 23.97 10.41 -6.52
CA ARG A 506 24.74 11.56 -7.04
C ARG A 506 25.88 11.26 -8.02
N GLY A 507 26.03 10.01 -8.48
CA GLY A 507 27.07 9.60 -9.41
C GLY A 507 28.39 9.15 -8.74
N GLN A 508 28.34 8.89 -7.44
CA GLN A 508 29.44 8.24 -6.71
C GLN A 508 29.67 6.81 -7.23
N GLY A 509 30.92 6.37 -7.30
CA GLY A 509 31.27 5.00 -7.75
C GLY A 509 31.14 4.74 -9.25
N ILE A 510 30.90 5.75 -10.10
CA ILE A 510 30.86 5.57 -11.55
C ILE A 510 32.27 5.45 -12.11
N LYS A 511 32.52 4.40 -12.91
CA LYS A 511 33.81 4.16 -13.57
C LYS A 511 33.61 3.84 -15.06
N LEU A 512 34.61 4.17 -15.88
CA LEU A 512 34.66 3.75 -17.27
C LEU A 512 35.63 2.58 -17.42
N PHE A 513 35.32 1.66 -18.33
CA PHE A 513 36.17 0.53 -18.64
C PHE A 513 35.95 0.08 -20.09
N SER A 514 36.92 -0.63 -20.65
CA SER A 514 36.92 -1.16 -22.01
C SER A 514 37.39 -2.62 -22.09
N SER A 515 37.97 -3.17 -21.02
CA SER A 515 38.42 -4.56 -20.93
C SER A 515 38.00 -5.23 -19.62
N MET A 516 38.07 -6.56 -19.59
CA MET A 516 37.80 -7.35 -18.38
C MET A 516 38.81 -7.03 -17.27
N ASP A 517 40.09 -6.88 -17.62
CA ASP A 517 41.15 -6.52 -16.65
C ASP A 517 40.87 -5.14 -15.99
N GLU A 518 40.40 -4.16 -16.76
CA GLU A 518 40.04 -2.84 -16.23
C GLU A 518 38.83 -2.94 -15.28
N LEU A 519 37.83 -3.77 -15.63
CA LEU A 519 36.66 -4.01 -14.80
C LEU A 519 37.03 -4.74 -13.51
N GLN A 520 37.85 -5.80 -13.59
CA GLN A 520 38.32 -6.56 -12.43
C GLN A 520 39.08 -5.65 -11.46
N ASN A 521 40.00 -4.83 -11.97
CA ASN A 521 40.77 -3.91 -11.15
C ASN A 521 39.88 -2.87 -10.43
N ILE A 522 38.76 -2.44 -11.04
CA ILE A 522 37.79 -1.57 -10.37
C ILE A 522 37.19 -2.26 -9.14
N PHE A 523 36.82 -3.53 -9.25
CA PHE A 523 36.25 -4.31 -8.14
C PHE A 523 37.31 -4.66 -7.08
N ASP A 524 38.53 -4.99 -7.49
CA ASP A 524 39.63 -5.29 -6.56
C ASP A 524 39.97 -4.08 -5.68
N ILE A 525 40.06 -2.87 -6.27
CA ILE A 525 40.29 -1.62 -5.52
C ILE A 525 39.16 -1.37 -4.51
N TRP A 526 37.91 -1.61 -4.92
CA TRP A 526 36.74 -1.46 -4.04
C TRP A 526 36.71 -2.44 -2.88
N GLU A 527 37.35 -3.60 -3.02
CA GLU A 527 37.50 -4.61 -1.98
C GLU A 527 38.69 -4.30 -1.06
N GLU A 528 39.81 -3.82 -1.61
CA GLU A 528 41.01 -3.40 -0.84
C GLU A 528 40.76 -2.15 0.03
N ASP A 529 39.87 -1.25 -0.39
CA ASP A 529 39.48 -0.06 0.38
C ASP A 529 38.51 -0.38 1.56
N GLN A 530 38.18 -1.66 1.80
CA GLN A 530 37.37 -2.07 2.95
C GLN A 530 38.22 -2.17 4.24
N PRO A 531 37.75 -1.65 5.39
CA PRO A 531 38.42 -1.88 6.67
C PRO A 531 38.33 -3.37 7.07
N ASP A 532 39.47 -3.97 7.45
CA ASP A 532 39.52 -5.32 8.02
C ASP A 532 38.62 -5.42 9.27
N THR A 533 37.69 -6.38 9.29
CA THR A 533 36.66 -6.57 10.34
C THR A 533 37.18 -7.01 11.71
N ASP A 534 38.48 -6.93 11.97
CA ASP A 534 39.10 -7.31 13.26
C ASP A 534 39.41 -6.11 14.18
N ASP A 535 39.15 -4.85 13.76
CA ASP A 535 39.40 -3.63 14.54
C ASP A 535 38.17 -2.69 14.67
N GLU A 536 36.95 -3.22 14.89
CA GLU A 536 35.73 -2.41 15.09
C GLU A 536 35.44 -2.00 16.56
N ASP A 537 36.46 -1.72 17.38
CA ASP A 537 36.24 -1.14 18.72
C ASP A 537 36.88 0.25 18.93
N GLU A 538 37.46 0.89 17.90
CA GLU A 538 37.91 2.29 17.99
C GLU A 538 37.63 3.12 16.72
N ILE A 539 36.37 3.42 16.43
CA ILE A 539 36.03 4.71 15.80
C ILE A 539 34.92 5.38 16.62
N ALA A 540 35.37 6.09 17.64
CA ALA A 540 34.61 7.13 18.31
C ALA A 540 34.51 8.36 17.39
N ASP A 541 33.32 8.94 17.31
CA ASP A 541 33.00 10.33 16.97
C ASP A 541 34.15 11.13 16.32
N ASN A 542 34.25 11.09 15.00
CA ASN A 542 34.90 12.13 14.22
C ASN A 542 34.05 12.47 13.00
N ASP A 543 33.31 13.57 13.12
CA ASP A 543 32.78 14.34 12.01
C ASP A 543 33.94 14.83 11.12
N ASN A 544 34.38 14.02 10.17
CA ASN A 544 35.28 14.46 9.12
C ASN A 544 34.86 13.84 7.77
N ASP A 545 34.53 14.73 6.82
CA ASP A 545 34.19 14.46 5.43
C ASP A 545 35.19 13.51 4.75
N GLY A 546 34.87 12.21 4.73
CA GLY A 546 35.61 11.17 4.02
C GLY A 546 34.69 10.41 3.07
N ASP A 547 34.92 10.60 1.78
CA ASP A 547 34.21 10.07 0.60
C ASP A 547 34.41 8.54 0.42
N GLY A 548 34.14 7.76 1.47
CA GLY A 548 34.28 6.29 1.47
C GLY A 548 32.93 5.61 1.31
N ILE A 549 32.62 5.14 0.10
CA ILE A 549 31.46 4.27 -0.15
C ILE A 549 31.76 2.92 0.53
N THR A 550 30.97 2.51 1.52
CA THR A 550 31.08 1.16 2.10
C THR A 550 30.55 0.14 1.08
N THR A 551 31.47 -0.51 0.35
CA THR A 551 31.19 -1.42 -0.76
C THR A 551 30.49 -2.72 -0.33
N SER A 552 30.50 -3.06 0.95
CA SER A 552 29.79 -4.22 1.54
C SER A 552 28.25 -4.20 1.39
N HIS A 553 27.67 -3.07 0.98
CA HIS A 553 26.23 -2.93 0.72
C HIS A 553 25.85 -2.90 -0.78
N LEU A 554 26.81 -2.83 -1.71
CA LEU A 554 26.55 -2.68 -3.15
C LEU A 554 26.72 -4.02 -3.90
N ARG A 555 25.65 -4.80 -4.01
CA ARG A 555 25.67 -6.09 -4.75
C ARG A 555 25.20 -6.00 -6.20
N HIS A 556 24.51 -4.92 -6.58
CA HIS A 556 23.89 -4.78 -7.91
C HIS A 556 24.62 -3.71 -8.73
N PHE A 557 24.99 -4.04 -9.96
CA PHE A 557 25.68 -3.13 -10.88
C PHE A 557 24.98 -3.08 -12.23
N VAL A 558 25.13 -1.96 -12.92
CA VAL A 558 24.67 -1.79 -14.30
C VAL A 558 25.81 -1.27 -15.15
N ALA A 559 26.19 -2.02 -16.19
CA ALA A 559 27.10 -1.60 -17.24
C ALA A 559 26.30 -1.14 -18.46
N GLN A 560 26.60 0.06 -18.95
CA GLN A 560 25.96 0.64 -20.13
C GLN A 560 27.03 1.03 -21.16
N PRO A 561 26.82 0.86 -22.47
CA PRO A 561 27.71 1.40 -23.49
C PRO A 561 27.82 2.92 -23.35
N TYR A 562 29.05 3.41 -23.26
CA TYR A 562 29.34 4.83 -23.15
C TYR A 562 29.16 5.52 -24.49
N ILE A 563 28.44 6.66 -24.49
CA ILE A 563 28.17 7.42 -25.70
C ILE A 563 29.40 8.28 -26.02
N HIS A 564 30.14 7.85 -27.03
CA HIS A 564 31.35 8.51 -27.52
C HIS A 564 31.38 8.51 -29.06
N PRO A 565 31.78 9.63 -29.70
CA PRO A 565 32.02 10.96 -29.11
C PRO A 565 30.71 11.75 -28.84
N PRO A 566 30.61 12.51 -27.73
CA PRO A 566 29.46 13.36 -27.47
C PRO A 566 29.46 14.61 -28.37
N LEU A 567 28.30 15.25 -28.52
CA LEU A 567 28.19 16.58 -29.12
C LEU A 567 28.91 17.60 -28.22
N LEU A 568 29.89 18.28 -28.78
CA LEU A 568 30.61 19.34 -28.10
C LEU A 568 30.18 20.69 -28.66
N VAL A 569 29.84 21.63 -27.77
CA VAL A 569 29.42 22.98 -28.14
C VAL A 569 30.66 23.88 -28.25
N ASP A 570 30.72 24.68 -29.31
CA ASP A 570 31.88 25.53 -29.65
C ASP A 570 32.27 26.50 -28.51
N GLY A 571 33.59 26.63 -28.29
CA GLY A 571 34.19 27.58 -27.34
C GLY A 571 34.73 26.96 -26.05
N GLU A 572 34.08 25.92 -25.52
CA GLU A 572 34.44 25.33 -24.22
C GLU A 572 34.74 23.82 -24.30
N LYS A 573 34.31 23.14 -25.37
CA LYS A 573 34.50 21.69 -25.59
C LYS A 573 34.04 20.83 -24.41
N ARG A 574 33.02 21.26 -23.68
CA ARG A 574 32.47 20.55 -22.52
C ARG A 574 31.34 19.61 -22.96
N LYS A 575 31.31 18.42 -22.38
CA LYS A 575 30.19 17.47 -22.50
C LYS A 575 28.96 18.04 -21.78
N PHE A 576 27.77 17.77 -22.30
CA PHE A 576 26.52 18.15 -21.64
C PHE A 576 25.44 17.08 -21.84
N HIS A 577 24.49 17.00 -20.91
CA HIS A 577 23.23 16.29 -21.13
C HIS A 577 22.06 17.28 -21.15
N ILE A 578 20.97 16.87 -21.78
CA ILE A 578 19.72 17.63 -21.86
C ILE A 578 18.75 17.05 -20.84
N ARG A 579 18.35 17.86 -19.86
CA ARG A 579 17.24 17.58 -18.95
C ARG A 579 15.94 18.08 -19.58
N THR A 580 15.04 17.15 -19.83
CA THR A 580 13.71 17.41 -20.40
C THR A 580 12.65 17.11 -19.36
N TYR A 581 11.76 18.07 -19.09
CA TYR A 581 10.63 17.84 -18.20
C TYR A 581 9.44 17.25 -18.97
N VAL A 582 8.86 16.20 -18.42
CA VAL A 582 7.77 15.44 -19.02
C VAL A 582 6.65 15.33 -18.00
N MET A 583 5.41 15.47 -18.45
CA MET A 583 4.22 15.21 -17.64
C MET A 583 3.42 14.09 -18.28
N CYS A 584 3.04 13.09 -17.49
CA CYS A 584 2.05 12.10 -17.86
C CYS A 584 0.75 12.37 -17.12
N THR A 585 -0.39 12.15 -17.78
CA THR A 585 -1.72 12.38 -17.21
C THR A 585 -2.63 11.20 -17.52
N GLY A 586 -3.39 10.74 -16.52
CA GLY A 586 -4.40 9.71 -16.69
C GLY A 586 -3.84 8.38 -17.19
N SER A 587 -4.54 7.76 -18.15
CA SER A 587 -4.23 6.41 -18.67
C SER A 587 -4.19 6.34 -20.21
N LEU A 588 -3.31 6.99 -20.96
CA LEU A 588 -2.08 7.73 -20.61
C LEU A 588 -1.84 8.77 -21.71
N ASP A 589 -1.82 10.05 -21.36
CA ASP A 589 -1.40 11.14 -22.24
C ASP A 589 -0.01 11.62 -21.80
N VAL A 590 0.94 11.71 -22.74
CA VAL A 590 2.35 12.04 -22.49
C VAL A 590 2.68 13.39 -23.09
N TRP A 591 3.18 14.30 -22.27
CA TRP A 591 3.48 15.68 -22.62
C TRP A 591 4.96 16.00 -22.40
N VAL A 592 5.62 16.56 -23.40
CA VAL A 592 7.00 17.03 -23.32
C VAL A 592 7.00 18.55 -23.22
N TYR A 593 7.70 19.09 -22.23
CA TYR A 593 7.88 20.53 -22.10
C TYR A 593 8.99 21.03 -23.02
N LYS A 594 8.69 22.05 -23.81
CA LYS A 594 9.59 22.58 -24.83
C LYS A 594 10.85 23.19 -24.24
N HIS A 595 10.77 23.89 -23.10
CA HIS A 595 11.92 24.58 -22.51
C HIS A 595 12.79 23.58 -21.72
N MET A 596 13.87 23.13 -22.35
CA MET A 596 14.80 22.13 -21.81
C MET A 596 16.10 22.78 -21.30
N LEU A 597 16.80 22.08 -20.42
CA LEU A 597 18.06 22.53 -19.83
C LEU A 597 19.22 21.72 -20.41
N ALA A 598 20.35 22.39 -20.65
CA ALA A 598 21.61 21.76 -20.98
C ALA A 598 22.56 21.89 -19.77
N LEU A 599 22.94 20.76 -19.18
CA LEU A 599 23.79 20.67 -18.00
C LEU A 599 25.19 20.21 -18.42
N PHE A 600 26.18 21.08 -18.24
CA PHE A 600 27.56 20.88 -18.68
C PHE A 600 28.43 20.23 -17.61
N ALA A 601 29.38 19.41 -18.03
CA ALA A 601 30.46 18.91 -17.20
C ALA A 601 31.35 20.07 -16.68
N GLY A 602 32.02 19.82 -15.56
CA GLY A 602 32.90 20.80 -14.91
C GLY A 602 34.17 21.07 -15.72
N LYS A 603 34.66 20.04 -16.43
CA LYS A 603 35.87 20.09 -17.25
C LYS A 603 35.57 19.93 -18.76
N PRO A 604 36.44 20.44 -19.64
CA PRO A 604 36.44 20.08 -21.05
C PRO A 604 36.52 18.57 -21.25
N TYR A 605 35.83 18.08 -22.27
CA TYR A 605 35.77 16.66 -22.57
C TYR A 605 37.10 16.16 -23.14
N THR A 606 37.57 15.05 -22.57
CA THR A 606 38.69 14.25 -23.07
C THR A 606 38.13 12.89 -23.53
N ALA A 607 38.74 12.24 -24.52
CA ALA A 607 38.28 10.90 -24.91
C ALA A 607 38.65 9.89 -23.81
N PRO A 608 37.81 8.87 -23.54
CA PRO A 608 38.13 7.84 -22.54
C PRO A 608 39.48 7.16 -22.78
N ALA A 609 39.86 6.94 -24.04
CA ALA A 609 41.15 6.38 -24.41
C ALA A 609 42.37 7.24 -24.01
N ASP A 610 42.19 8.55 -23.84
CA ASP A 610 43.27 9.48 -23.50
C ASP A 610 43.40 9.72 -21.98
N ALA A 611 42.29 9.61 -21.24
CA ALA A 611 42.26 9.86 -19.79
C ALA A 611 41.12 9.09 -19.10
N PRO A 612 41.18 7.75 -19.00
CA PRO A 612 40.07 6.92 -18.50
C PRO A 612 39.72 7.19 -17.02
N GLU A 613 40.65 7.74 -16.24
CA GLU A 613 40.48 8.07 -14.83
C GLU A 613 39.86 9.47 -14.59
N ASP A 614 39.69 10.32 -15.61
CA ASP A 614 39.19 11.70 -15.47
C ASP A 614 37.65 11.76 -15.42
N ILE A 615 37.09 11.21 -14.34
CA ILE A 615 35.64 11.08 -14.08
C ILE A 615 34.90 12.42 -14.22
N GLU A 616 35.51 13.53 -13.79
CA GLU A 616 34.93 14.88 -13.86
C GLU A 616 34.70 15.39 -15.31
N SER A 617 35.45 14.87 -16.29
CA SER A 617 35.24 15.17 -17.72
C SER A 617 34.10 14.33 -18.33
N PHE A 618 33.74 13.21 -17.68
CA PHE A 618 32.74 12.26 -18.16
C PHE A 618 31.37 12.44 -17.51
N LEU A 619 31.33 12.97 -16.29
CA LEU A 619 30.10 13.22 -15.53
C LEU A 619 29.64 14.68 -15.67
N THR A 620 28.35 14.82 -15.93
CA THR A 620 27.67 16.12 -16.10
C THR A 620 26.82 16.49 -14.87
N ASN A 621 26.87 15.70 -13.80
CA ASN A 621 26.08 15.94 -12.60
C ASN A 621 26.65 17.13 -11.83
N THR A 622 25.78 18.12 -11.55
CA THR A 622 26.14 19.37 -10.87
C THR A 622 26.39 19.20 -9.37
N CYS A 623 25.98 18.08 -8.75
CA CYS A 623 26.13 17.83 -7.31
C CYS A 623 27.55 17.40 -6.89
N LEU A 624 28.38 16.93 -7.82
CA LEU A 624 29.79 16.55 -7.58
C LEU A 624 30.76 17.71 -7.86
N GLN A 625 30.26 18.90 -8.19
CA GLN A 625 31.08 20.04 -8.54
C GLN A 625 31.11 20.99 -7.34
N ASP A 626 32.30 21.19 -6.75
CA ASP A 626 32.54 22.18 -5.70
C ASP A 626 32.12 23.56 -6.21
N SER A 627 30.91 23.97 -5.82
CA SER A 627 30.17 25.17 -6.24
C SER A 627 29.76 25.21 -7.74
N PRO A 628 28.45 25.32 -8.05
CA PRO A 628 28.01 25.55 -9.42
C PRO A 628 28.44 26.95 -9.85
N ASN A 629 29.46 27.05 -10.69
CA ASN A 629 29.70 28.27 -11.45
C ASN A 629 28.43 28.60 -12.27
N GLU A 630 28.02 29.88 -12.33
CA GLU A 630 26.81 30.37 -13.03
C GLU A 630 26.69 29.93 -14.51
N ASN A 631 27.73 29.32 -15.08
CA ASN A 631 27.83 28.88 -16.48
C ASN A 631 27.70 27.36 -16.73
N THR A 632 27.33 26.54 -15.73
CA THR A 632 27.19 25.07 -15.91
C THR A 632 25.81 24.63 -16.39
N VAL A 633 24.77 25.43 -16.20
CA VAL A 633 23.40 25.12 -16.66
C VAL A 633 22.93 26.22 -17.60
N ARG A 634 22.46 25.84 -18.80
CA ARG A 634 21.99 26.78 -19.84
C ARG A 634 20.66 26.32 -20.40
N ARG A 635 19.92 27.21 -21.07
CA ARG A 635 18.75 26.80 -21.87
C ARG A 635 19.24 26.06 -23.11
N PHE A 636 18.64 24.92 -23.43
CA PHE A 636 18.96 24.18 -24.65
C PHE A 636 18.81 25.04 -25.91
N TRP A 637 17.76 25.88 -25.94
CA TRP A 637 17.47 26.75 -27.07
C TRP A 637 18.47 27.90 -27.24
N ASP A 638 19.26 28.22 -26.21
CA ASP A 638 20.29 29.26 -26.27
C ASP A 638 21.66 28.71 -26.69
N LEU A 639 21.78 27.39 -26.88
CA LEU A 639 23.01 26.79 -27.34
C LEU A 639 23.36 27.26 -28.76
N PRO A 640 24.64 27.52 -29.07
CA PRO A 640 25.12 27.95 -30.37
C PRO A 640 25.14 26.80 -31.40
N LEU A 641 24.00 26.13 -31.55
CA LEU A 641 23.74 25.06 -32.49
C LEU A 641 22.86 25.59 -33.63
N SER A 642 22.96 25.02 -34.84
CA SER A 642 22.06 25.41 -35.93
C SER A 642 20.59 25.18 -35.55
N ASN A 643 19.67 26.03 -36.03
CA ASN A 643 18.23 25.88 -35.72
C ASN A 643 17.73 24.48 -36.14
N GLY A 644 18.11 24.00 -37.33
CA GLY A 644 17.69 22.69 -37.82
C GLY A 644 18.17 21.52 -36.94
N MET A 645 19.37 21.62 -36.36
CA MET A 645 19.86 20.59 -35.43
C MET A 645 19.14 20.63 -34.09
N ARG A 646 18.84 21.83 -33.55
CA ARG A 646 18.05 21.97 -32.32
C ARG A 646 16.64 21.39 -32.48
N ASP A 647 15.98 21.72 -33.59
CA ASP A 647 14.64 21.23 -33.90
C ASP A 647 14.63 19.71 -34.09
N ASP A 648 15.66 19.14 -34.73
CA ASP A 648 15.77 17.70 -34.94
C ASP A 648 16.03 16.93 -33.62
N ILE A 649 16.92 17.43 -32.76
CA ILE A 649 17.16 16.88 -31.42
C ILE A 649 15.85 16.90 -30.60
N PHE A 650 15.12 18.03 -30.61
CA PHE A 650 13.86 18.13 -29.89
C PHE A 650 12.80 17.15 -30.43
N ARG A 651 12.73 16.98 -31.75
CA ARG A 651 11.84 15.98 -32.38
C ARG A 651 12.20 14.57 -31.95
N GLN A 652 13.49 14.19 -31.98
CA GLN A 652 13.96 12.89 -31.50
C GLN A 652 13.57 12.66 -30.03
N ILE A 653 13.79 13.65 -29.16
CA ILE A 653 13.39 13.59 -27.74
C ILE A 653 11.88 13.35 -27.61
N CYS A 654 11.06 14.03 -28.40
CA CYS A 654 9.60 13.84 -28.40
C CYS A 654 9.20 12.43 -28.84
N ASP A 655 9.78 11.94 -29.95
CA ASP A 655 9.50 10.61 -30.51
C ASP A 655 9.87 9.51 -29.51
N VAL A 656 11.09 9.58 -28.94
CA VAL A 656 11.61 8.62 -27.95
C VAL A 656 10.79 8.66 -26.68
N THR A 657 10.48 9.85 -26.15
CA THR A 657 9.66 9.99 -24.93
C THR A 657 8.27 9.41 -25.16
N GLY A 658 7.61 9.74 -26.27
CA GLY A 658 6.29 9.22 -26.56
C GLY A 658 6.27 7.70 -26.70
N GLU A 659 7.30 7.10 -27.29
CA GLU A 659 7.36 5.65 -27.49
C GLU A 659 7.78 4.88 -26.24
N ILE A 660 8.71 5.39 -25.41
CA ILE A 660 9.15 4.68 -24.19
C ILE A 660 8.04 4.56 -23.15
N PHE A 661 7.21 5.60 -22.99
CA PHE A 661 6.06 5.57 -22.09
C PHE A 661 4.95 4.64 -22.60
N GLU A 662 4.72 4.60 -23.91
CA GLU A 662 3.82 3.61 -24.52
C GLU A 662 4.34 2.18 -24.33
N ALA A 663 5.64 1.97 -24.52
CA ALA A 663 6.30 0.70 -24.31
C ALA A 663 6.16 0.22 -22.85
N ALA A 664 6.40 1.10 -21.88
CA ALA A 664 6.22 0.79 -20.46
C ALA A 664 4.77 0.37 -20.15
N ALA A 665 3.79 1.13 -20.66
CA ALA A 665 2.36 0.86 -20.39
C ALA A 665 1.84 -0.43 -21.03
N LYS A 666 2.29 -0.76 -22.24
CA LYS A 666 1.80 -1.92 -22.99
C LYS A 666 2.64 -3.18 -22.80
N ALA A 667 3.96 -3.07 -22.71
CA ALA A 667 4.85 -4.22 -22.60
C ALA A 667 5.12 -4.63 -21.15
N MET A 668 5.04 -3.70 -20.19
CA MET A 668 5.38 -3.93 -18.79
C MET A 668 4.26 -3.51 -17.82
N PRO A 669 2.99 -3.95 -18.02
CA PRO A 669 1.85 -3.48 -17.25
C PRO A 669 1.88 -3.88 -15.76
N ILE A 670 2.70 -4.85 -15.37
CA ILE A 670 2.92 -5.20 -13.95
C ILE A 670 3.85 -4.17 -13.27
N HIS A 671 4.70 -3.49 -14.04
CA HIS A 671 5.77 -2.62 -13.53
C HIS A 671 5.56 -1.13 -13.85
N PHE A 672 4.60 -0.81 -14.72
CA PHE A 672 4.08 0.53 -14.93
C PHE A 672 2.55 0.47 -15.03
N GLN A 673 1.87 0.96 -13.99
CA GLN A 673 0.42 0.96 -13.89
C GLN A 673 -0.07 2.40 -13.81
N THR A 674 -0.72 2.84 -14.89
CA THR A 674 -1.33 4.16 -14.97
C THR A 674 -2.68 4.18 -14.27
N MET A 675 -3.03 5.32 -13.69
CA MET A 675 -4.30 5.58 -13.02
C MET A 675 -5.01 6.76 -13.70
N PRO A 676 -6.33 6.70 -13.98
CA PRO A 676 -7.08 7.80 -14.60
C PRO A 676 -7.01 9.11 -13.82
N ASN A 677 -6.84 9.03 -12.51
CA ASN A 677 -6.87 10.13 -11.56
C ASN A 677 -5.48 10.47 -10.98
N ALA A 678 -4.44 10.19 -11.76
CA ALA A 678 -3.08 10.58 -11.44
C ALA A 678 -2.48 11.35 -12.62
N PHE A 679 -1.63 12.32 -12.29
CA PHE A 679 -0.62 12.83 -13.20
C PHE A 679 0.74 12.63 -12.55
N GLU A 680 1.81 12.59 -13.34
CA GLU A 680 3.16 12.51 -12.78
C GLU A 680 4.14 13.31 -13.61
N VAL A 681 5.07 13.98 -12.92
CA VAL A 681 6.14 14.75 -13.53
C VAL A 681 7.45 13.96 -13.49
N TYR A 682 8.15 13.93 -14.62
CA TYR A 682 9.42 13.24 -14.80
C TYR A 682 10.48 14.19 -15.36
N GLY A 683 11.74 13.94 -15.01
CA GLY A 683 12.90 14.52 -15.67
C GLY A 683 13.61 13.44 -16.47
N LEU A 684 13.65 13.60 -17.79
CA LEU A 684 14.36 12.68 -18.68
C LEU A 684 15.70 13.28 -19.06
N ASP A 685 16.75 12.47 -18.93
CA ASP A 685 18.12 12.88 -19.25
C ASP A 685 18.56 12.26 -20.57
N PHE A 686 18.91 13.13 -21.52
CA PHE A 686 19.37 12.75 -22.85
C PHE A 686 20.82 13.18 -23.08
N MET A 687 21.62 12.28 -23.65
CA MET A 687 22.95 12.62 -24.19
C MET A 687 22.84 12.79 -25.70
N VAL A 688 23.49 13.79 -26.26
CA VAL A 688 23.54 13.96 -27.72
C VAL A 688 24.93 13.55 -28.21
N ASP A 689 25.01 12.69 -29.22
CA ASP A 689 26.28 12.32 -29.85
C ASP A 689 26.74 13.35 -30.90
N ALA A 690 27.98 13.22 -31.38
CA ALA A 690 28.54 14.14 -32.36
C ALA A 690 27.78 14.20 -33.69
N GLN A 691 26.92 13.22 -33.98
CA GLN A 691 26.07 13.17 -35.17
C GLN A 691 24.72 13.87 -34.96
N GLY A 692 24.40 14.28 -33.73
CA GLY A 692 23.13 14.92 -33.38
C GLY A 692 22.04 13.92 -32.98
N THR A 693 22.38 12.66 -32.69
CA THR A 693 21.43 11.67 -32.19
C THR A 693 21.21 11.84 -30.69
N ALA A 694 19.96 11.92 -30.25
CA ALA A 694 19.59 12.05 -28.84
C ALA A 694 19.35 10.66 -28.21
N TRP A 695 20.18 10.32 -27.22
CA TRP A 695 20.15 9.03 -26.52
C TRP A 695 19.57 9.21 -25.11
N LEU A 696 18.47 8.51 -24.79
CA LEU A 696 17.92 8.52 -23.43
C LEU A 696 18.84 7.75 -22.47
N LEU A 697 19.20 8.39 -21.36
CA LEU A 697 20.06 7.82 -20.31
C LEU A 697 19.24 7.25 -19.14
N GLU A 698 18.22 7.99 -18.72
CA GLU A 698 17.37 7.66 -17.57
C GLU A 698 16.11 8.52 -17.50
N VAL A 699 15.15 8.02 -16.73
CA VAL A 699 13.88 8.67 -16.40
C VAL A 699 13.83 8.85 -14.89
N ASN A 700 13.81 10.08 -14.42
CA ASN A 700 13.80 10.41 -13.00
C ASN A 700 12.38 10.85 -12.60
N ALA A 701 11.72 10.11 -11.71
CA ALA A 701 10.49 10.60 -11.05
C ALA A 701 10.88 11.58 -9.95
N PHE A 702 9.97 12.52 -9.64
CA PHE A 702 10.25 13.61 -8.69
C PHE A 702 11.59 14.30 -9.00
N PRO A 703 11.79 14.80 -10.23
CA PRO A 703 13.09 15.27 -10.66
C PRO A 703 13.57 16.45 -9.80
N ASP A 704 14.88 16.53 -9.58
CA ASP A 704 15.48 17.66 -8.88
C ASP A 704 15.40 18.92 -9.74
N PHE A 705 14.54 19.85 -9.32
CA PHE A 705 14.37 21.16 -9.93
C PHE A 705 15.37 22.19 -9.40
N LYS A 706 16.09 21.95 -8.29
CA LYS A 706 17.09 22.91 -7.76
C LYS A 706 18.32 23.05 -8.67
N GLN A 707 18.53 22.09 -9.57
CA GLN A 707 19.59 22.15 -10.57
C GLN A 707 19.42 23.31 -11.56
N THR A 708 18.22 23.89 -11.67
CA THR A 708 18.07 25.20 -12.32
C THR A 708 18.56 26.29 -11.37
N GLY A 709 19.76 26.82 -11.63
CA GLY A 709 20.28 28.01 -10.92
C GLY A 709 19.27 29.17 -10.91
N GLY A 710 19.50 30.17 -10.05
CA GLY A 710 18.53 31.23 -9.75
C GLY A 710 17.89 31.91 -10.97
N ASP A 711 18.65 32.09 -12.06
CA ASP A 711 18.20 32.75 -13.31
C ASP A 711 17.33 31.87 -14.23
N LEU A 712 17.22 30.57 -13.95
CA LEU A 712 16.43 29.61 -14.75
C LEU A 712 15.13 29.19 -14.05
N LYS A 713 14.79 29.85 -12.94
CA LYS A 713 13.56 29.64 -12.18
C LYS A 713 12.28 29.78 -13.03
N ASP A 714 12.32 30.64 -14.06
CA ASP A 714 11.20 30.86 -14.99
C ASP A 714 10.84 29.60 -15.79
N ILE A 715 11.83 28.74 -16.09
CA ILE A 715 11.58 27.48 -16.82
C ILE A 715 10.73 26.54 -15.97
N VAL A 716 11.11 26.36 -14.70
CA VAL A 716 10.39 25.50 -13.76
C VAL A 716 9.01 26.08 -13.45
N SER A 717 8.92 27.41 -13.29
CA SER A 717 7.63 28.09 -13.12
C SER A 717 6.71 27.87 -14.33
N GLY A 718 7.22 28.04 -15.55
CA GLY A 718 6.48 27.79 -16.79
C GLY A 718 6.06 26.32 -16.94
N PHE A 719 6.90 25.38 -16.54
CA PHE A 719 6.57 23.95 -16.54
C PHE A 719 5.38 23.66 -15.61
N TRP A 720 5.41 24.14 -14.36
CA TRP A 720 4.30 23.94 -13.42
C TRP A 720 3.03 24.66 -13.87
N LYS A 721 3.12 25.81 -14.55
CA LYS A 721 1.94 26.40 -15.23
C LYS A 721 1.36 25.46 -16.29
N GLY A 722 2.22 24.82 -17.09
CA GLY A 722 1.84 23.78 -18.04
C GLY A 722 1.15 22.59 -17.37
N VAL A 723 1.70 22.10 -16.25
CA VAL A 723 1.11 21.01 -15.44
C VAL A 723 -0.28 21.37 -14.93
N MET A 724 -0.43 22.57 -14.36
CA MET A 724 -1.73 23.05 -13.89
C MET A 724 -2.76 23.17 -15.02
N ARG A 725 -2.33 23.65 -16.19
CA ARG A 725 -3.19 23.88 -17.37
C ARG A 725 -3.66 22.58 -18.02
N HIS A 726 -2.76 21.60 -18.19
CA HIS A 726 -3.02 20.41 -19.01
C HIS A 726 -3.23 19.13 -18.18
N GLY A 727 -2.72 19.07 -16.95
CA GLY A 727 -2.92 17.93 -16.05
C GLY A 727 -4.02 18.14 -15.01
N VAL A 728 -4.05 19.32 -14.39
CA VAL A 728 -4.98 19.60 -13.28
C VAL A 728 -6.33 20.14 -13.76
N ALA A 729 -6.32 21.18 -14.60
CA ALA A 729 -7.55 21.85 -15.02
C ALA A 729 -8.55 20.92 -15.74
N PRO A 730 -8.13 20.00 -16.65
CA PRO A 730 -9.05 19.13 -17.35
C PRO A 730 -9.71 18.07 -16.46
N PHE A 731 -8.99 17.59 -15.43
CA PHE A 731 -9.54 16.62 -14.49
C PHE A 731 -10.74 17.20 -13.72
N PHE A 732 -10.64 18.46 -13.27
CA PHE A 732 -11.72 19.13 -12.53
C PHE A 732 -12.72 19.88 -13.42
N GLY A 733 -12.55 19.88 -14.75
CA GLY A 733 -13.44 20.60 -15.67
C GLY A 733 -13.41 22.13 -15.49
N ILE A 734 -12.26 22.70 -15.11
CA ILE A 734 -12.08 24.13 -14.81
C ILE A 734 -11.27 24.88 -15.88
N GLU A 735 -11.16 24.36 -17.09
CA GLU A 735 -10.36 24.94 -18.17
C GLU A 735 -10.86 26.35 -18.56
N SER A 736 -12.16 26.60 -18.43
CA SER A 736 -12.76 27.92 -18.67
C SER A 736 -12.36 28.98 -17.64
N SER A 737 -11.82 28.57 -16.50
CA SER A 737 -11.41 29.45 -15.40
C SER A 737 -9.96 29.94 -15.52
N ILE A 738 -9.22 29.49 -16.53
CA ILE A 738 -7.82 29.85 -16.74
C ILE A 738 -7.70 31.30 -17.24
N LYS A 739 -7.06 32.17 -16.45
CA LYS A 739 -6.90 33.61 -16.74
C LYS A 739 -5.81 33.92 -17.77
N ASP A 740 -4.73 33.15 -17.72
CA ASP A 740 -3.52 33.37 -18.51
C ASP A 740 -3.41 32.23 -19.54
N GLN A 741 -3.24 32.57 -20.81
CA GLN A 741 -3.06 31.62 -21.92
C GLN A 741 -1.63 31.64 -22.47
N GLU A 742 -0.75 32.48 -21.91
CA GLU A 742 0.65 32.54 -22.30
C GLU A 742 1.35 31.20 -22.00
N GLY A 743 2.20 30.74 -22.94
CA GLY A 743 2.92 29.47 -22.85
C GLY A 743 2.04 28.21 -22.94
N ALA A 744 0.79 28.30 -23.38
CA ALA A 744 -0.09 27.12 -23.50
C ALA A 744 0.44 26.06 -24.47
N GLU A 745 1.16 26.50 -25.50
CA GLU A 745 1.80 25.69 -26.55
C GLU A 745 3.17 25.12 -26.16
N ASP A 746 3.71 25.50 -24.99
CA ASP A 746 5.02 25.01 -24.54
C ASP A 746 4.97 23.57 -24.03
N MET A 747 3.79 23.03 -23.73
CA MET A 747 3.57 21.61 -23.43
C MET A 747 3.11 20.89 -24.70
N VAL A 748 3.99 20.07 -25.28
CA VAL A 748 3.74 19.32 -26.50
C VAL A 748 3.22 17.94 -26.17
N LEU A 749 1.98 17.63 -26.57
CA LEU A 749 1.43 16.28 -26.47
C LEU A 749 2.14 15.37 -27.49
N VAL A 750 2.94 14.41 -27.02
CA VAL A 750 3.73 13.52 -27.88
C VAL A 750 3.11 12.14 -28.07
N ARG A 751 2.27 11.69 -27.13
CA ARG A 751 1.58 10.40 -27.23
C ARG A 751 0.24 10.42 -26.50
N LYS A 752 -0.77 9.80 -27.10
CA LYS A 752 -1.99 9.34 -26.43
C LYS A 752 -2.07 7.84 -26.53
N VAL A 753 -2.12 7.14 -25.40
CA VAL A 753 -2.16 5.68 -25.36
C VAL A 753 -3.54 5.25 -24.89
N ASP A 754 -4.28 4.56 -25.77
CA ASP A 754 -5.53 3.90 -25.37
C ASP A 754 -5.20 2.55 -24.72
N LEU A 755 -5.36 2.49 -23.40
CA LEU A 755 -5.14 1.29 -22.59
C LEU A 755 -6.45 0.54 -22.30
N GLY A 756 -7.59 0.97 -22.86
CA GLY A 756 -8.90 0.37 -22.62
C GLY A 756 -9.44 0.56 -21.18
N ARG A 757 -8.79 1.42 -20.38
CA ARG A 757 -9.22 1.83 -19.05
C ARG A 757 -9.95 3.17 -19.21
N ARG A 758 -11.27 3.18 -19.06
CA ARG A 758 -12.12 4.37 -19.18
C ARG A 758 -12.73 4.71 -17.85
#